data_AF-A0A7C5I4P0-F1
#
_entry.id   AF-A0A7C5I4P0-F1
#
_cell.length_a   1.000
_cell.length_b   1.000
_cell.length_c   1.000
_cell.angle_alpha   90.00
_cell.angle_beta   90.00
_cell.angle_gamma   90.00
#
_symmetry.space_group_name_H-M   'P 1'
#
loop_
_entity.id
_entity.type
_entity.pdbx_description
1 polymer ?
#
loop_
_entity_poly.entity_id
_entity_poly.type
_entity_poly.pdbx_seq_one_letter_code
_entity_poly.pdbx_strand_id
1 'polypeptide(L)'
;APLDSFRVVIKARIPNITITDFSGKVVYNGSIPKTTDYVYAIIDLQNLEDPLFSAMTGGRYYRSIKACSYPYPELIEKPLKVLDGNGSSDETRVIGLFSREVSPDRIYFGDFYPRDGAHAYVILNGSLTETTAPIIVNTTINGIPISPTRIFEEGDRGVLVFGNVSGGVQGWCALDYGYRVNVTITNSGSTTLTNFQIPIELDLSSNKISLPQTPKIIIYDENCNPINFWVEEWEFSSQGANENINALIWVNVTISANSEKTLGIYFDENAIKNRGNASKVFEFYDNFEAWEEWQEYGNGVVSQSNEVAYNGSYSLKKDQRNDPNGGYKLIGKTIERPILVEGYIYRLSSWNGGPSDRVGLEDGDFNGYSITINHNKDFIRLDKRTSGSATSISNESSWDPAENSWYFFRMIIGEQEIALEVYDASDPDRYNIGTTTESVSVLDTTYSQFDRVVVHGGYEYYVDSLRIRKYVDPMPTVTASTTIESKSQQSGSSLQVVNARAYDLTPFLQCISEQEGDIRYFGIYNAPSFFERLEGNMTNHEAYFNLSKQIQDELGTKYGNQYYPIGLVSFMIPSQEYDNKLFDLFNTLNMGIEEGQSSVDYYFLQYYFGNGTKVNAYRVWGISYGILFPNDLSTVPFFLDNETAVAIFGGWGAQDLLVSG
;
A
#
# COMPACT_ATOMS: atom_id res chain seq x y z
N ALA A 1 12.19 18.15 -22.12
CA ALA A 1 12.08 18.06 -20.65
C ALA A 1 11.08 16.95 -20.34
N PRO A 2 11.29 16.12 -19.30
CA PRO A 2 10.37 15.03 -18.99
C PRO A 2 8.96 15.54 -18.67
N LEU A 3 7.93 14.76 -19.01
CA LEU A 3 6.61 14.91 -18.39
C LEU A 3 6.72 14.37 -16.96
N ASP A 4 6.34 15.19 -15.99
CA ASP A 4 6.52 14.93 -14.57
C ASP A 4 5.54 15.78 -13.73
N SER A 5 5.55 15.64 -12.40
CA SER A 5 4.69 16.41 -11.48
C SER A 5 4.75 17.92 -11.64
N PHE A 6 5.82 18.47 -12.25
CA PHE A 6 6.05 19.91 -12.35
C PHE A 6 5.86 20.43 -13.78
N ARG A 7 5.44 19.58 -14.71
CA ARG A 7 5.29 19.97 -16.12
C ARG A 7 4.02 19.39 -16.73
N VAL A 8 3.34 20.22 -17.50
CA VAL A 8 2.21 19.79 -18.34
C VAL A 8 2.68 19.65 -19.77
N VAL A 9 2.36 18.52 -20.41
CA VAL A 9 2.57 18.31 -21.83
C VAL A 9 1.24 18.36 -22.57
N ILE A 10 1.16 19.24 -23.56
CA ILE A 10 0.04 19.34 -24.49
C ILE A 10 0.44 18.68 -25.80
N LYS A 11 -0.19 17.56 -26.12
CA LYS A 11 -0.11 16.90 -27.43
C LYS A 11 -1.24 17.42 -28.31
N ALA A 12 -0.94 18.27 -29.29
CA ALA A 12 -1.94 18.97 -30.09
C ALA A 12 -1.78 18.70 -31.60
N ARG A 13 -2.93 18.63 -32.28
CA ARG A 13 -3.05 18.70 -33.73
C ARG A 13 -4.38 19.38 -34.07
N ILE A 14 -4.33 20.45 -34.86
CA ILE A 14 -5.50 21.19 -35.30
C ILE A 14 -5.71 20.87 -36.78
N PRO A 15 -6.62 19.96 -37.13
CA PRO A 15 -6.89 19.64 -38.52
C PRO A 15 -7.70 20.75 -39.20
N ASN A 16 -7.43 21.01 -40.48
CA ASN A 16 -8.29 21.80 -41.37
C ASN A 16 -8.62 23.22 -40.86
N ILE A 17 -7.64 23.97 -40.36
CA ILE A 17 -7.82 25.38 -39.99
C ILE A 17 -7.65 26.29 -41.20
N THR A 18 -8.57 27.24 -41.34
CA THR A 18 -8.46 28.39 -42.26
C THR A 18 -8.24 29.65 -41.43
N ILE A 19 -7.12 30.34 -41.65
CA ILE A 19 -6.82 31.63 -41.02
C ILE A 19 -7.00 32.71 -42.08
N THR A 20 -7.77 33.75 -41.76
CA THR A 20 -7.98 34.92 -42.62
C THR A 20 -7.39 36.18 -41.96
N ASP A 21 -6.91 37.12 -42.78
CA ASP A 21 -6.56 38.45 -42.29
C ASP A 21 -7.81 39.34 -42.07
N PHE A 22 -7.63 40.56 -41.55
CA PHE A 22 -8.72 41.51 -41.30
C PHE A 22 -9.49 41.94 -42.56
N SER A 23 -8.95 41.68 -43.77
CA SER A 23 -9.64 41.92 -45.04
C SER A 23 -10.48 40.72 -45.51
N GLY A 24 -10.43 39.59 -44.78
CA GLY A 24 -11.09 38.34 -45.15
C GLY A 24 -10.28 37.47 -46.11
N LYS A 25 -9.03 37.83 -46.44
CA LYS A 25 -8.17 37.02 -47.31
C LYS A 25 -7.64 35.82 -46.54
N VAL A 26 -7.77 34.62 -47.10
CA VAL A 26 -7.18 33.40 -46.53
C VAL A 26 -5.66 33.50 -46.58
N VAL A 27 -5.02 33.50 -45.41
CA VAL A 27 -3.56 33.52 -45.24
C VAL A 27 -2.99 32.14 -44.92
N TYR A 28 -3.82 31.22 -44.45
CA TYR A 28 -3.45 29.83 -44.20
C TYR A 28 -4.67 28.93 -44.36
N ASN A 29 -4.49 27.76 -44.98
CA ASN A 29 -5.50 26.69 -45.02
C ASN A 29 -4.79 25.33 -44.95
N GLY A 30 -5.06 24.54 -43.91
CA GLY A 30 -4.41 23.25 -43.69
C GLY A 30 -4.41 22.82 -42.22
N SER A 31 -3.69 21.74 -41.87
CA SER A 31 -3.52 21.29 -40.48
C SER A 31 -2.31 21.93 -39.80
N ILE A 32 -2.39 22.17 -38.49
CA ILE A 32 -1.25 22.58 -37.65
C ILE A 32 -0.92 21.43 -36.67
N PRO A 33 0.26 20.79 -36.76
CA PRO A 33 1.31 21.01 -37.76
C PRO A 33 0.88 20.51 -39.15
N LYS A 34 1.61 20.94 -40.20
CA LYS A 34 1.32 20.53 -41.59
C LYS A 34 1.51 19.03 -41.83
N THR A 35 2.28 18.36 -40.97
CA THR A 35 2.51 16.91 -41.04
C THR A 35 1.31 16.15 -40.49
N THR A 36 1.31 14.82 -40.63
CA THR A 36 0.33 13.95 -39.98
C THR A 36 0.56 13.82 -38.48
N ASP A 37 1.70 14.31 -37.99
CA ASP A 37 2.16 14.14 -36.63
C ASP A 37 1.57 15.20 -35.68
N TYR A 38 1.92 15.10 -34.40
CA TYR A 38 1.49 16.03 -33.36
C TYR A 38 2.58 17.06 -33.07
N VAL A 39 2.17 18.24 -32.58
CA VAL A 39 3.07 19.15 -31.86
C VAL A 39 2.94 18.94 -30.36
N TYR A 40 4.05 19.09 -29.66
CA TYR A 40 4.11 19.04 -28.21
C TYR A 40 4.47 20.43 -27.68
N ALA A 41 3.69 20.91 -26.71
CA ALA A 41 4.07 22.05 -25.88
C ALA A 41 4.29 21.56 -24.46
N ILE A 42 5.41 21.97 -23.85
CA ILE A 42 5.76 21.61 -22.46
C ILE A 42 5.68 22.90 -21.65
N ILE A 43 4.84 22.90 -20.63
CA ILE A 43 4.58 24.04 -19.75
C ILE A 43 5.18 23.69 -18.38
N ASP A 44 6.07 24.55 -17.88
CA ASP A 44 6.59 24.45 -16.52
C ASP A 44 5.58 25.03 -15.54
N LEU A 45 5.24 24.27 -14.50
CA LEU A 45 4.34 24.68 -13.43
C LEU A 45 5.06 25.44 -12.32
N GLN A 46 6.40 25.47 -12.32
CA GLN A 46 7.15 26.16 -11.29
C GLN A 46 6.81 27.66 -11.25
N ASN A 47 6.67 28.17 -10.03
CA ASN A 47 6.26 29.53 -9.69
C ASN A 47 4.81 29.88 -10.04
N LEU A 48 4.02 28.94 -10.57
CA LEU A 48 2.56 29.12 -10.62
C LEU A 48 1.98 28.98 -9.21
N GLU A 49 0.91 29.72 -8.95
CA GLU A 49 0.12 29.54 -7.73
C GLU A 49 -0.54 28.16 -7.74
N ASP A 50 -0.44 27.43 -6.62
CA ASP A 50 -1.17 26.19 -6.44
C ASP A 50 -2.66 26.50 -6.18
N PRO A 51 -3.57 26.12 -7.10
CA PRO A 51 -4.96 26.50 -7.04
C PRO A 51 -5.68 25.93 -5.82
N LEU A 52 -5.20 24.82 -5.26
CA LEU A 52 -5.84 24.11 -4.16
C LEU A 52 -5.90 24.97 -2.90
N PHE A 53 -4.79 25.62 -2.55
CA PHE A 53 -4.68 26.41 -1.31
C PHE A 53 -5.63 27.60 -1.31
N SER A 54 -5.62 28.39 -2.38
CA SER A 54 -6.48 29.57 -2.50
C SER A 54 -7.96 29.19 -2.59
N ALA A 55 -8.30 28.13 -3.32
CA ALA A 55 -9.68 27.66 -3.40
C ALA A 55 -10.21 27.20 -2.03
N MET A 56 -9.45 26.37 -1.31
CA MET A 56 -9.92 25.76 -0.07
C MET A 56 -9.91 26.73 1.12
N THR A 57 -8.95 27.65 1.17
CA THR A 57 -8.88 28.64 2.27
C THR A 57 -9.68 29.92 2.00
N GLY A 58 -10.38 30.01 0.87
CA GLY A 58 -11.10 31.22 0.45
C GLY A 58 -10.17 32.41 0.21
N GLY A 59 -8.98 32.15 -0.35
CA GLY A 59 -7.95 33.14 -0.69
C GLY A 59 -7.13 33.65 0.50
N ARG A 60 -7.24 33.03 1.68
CA ARG A 60 -6.51 33.45 2.89
C ARG A 60 -5.09 32.91 2.95
N TYR A 61 -4.82 31.83 2.23
CA TYR A 61 -3.52 31.20 2.14
C TYR A 61 -3.25 30.80 0.68
N TYR A 62 -2.05 31.09 0.20
CA TYR A 62 -1.60 30.75 -1.15
C TYR A 62 -0.14 30.34 -1.11
N ARG A 63 0.25 29.49 -2.06
CA ARG A 63 1.62 29.00 -2.20
C ARG A 63 1.95 28.86 -3.69
N SER A 64 3.20 29.12 -4.05
CA SER A 64 3.69 28.85 -5.41
C SER A 64 4.30 27.46 -5.48
N ILE A 65 4.07 26.73 -6.58
CA ILE A 65 4.65 25.43 -6.83
C ILE A 65 6.15 25.60 -7.06
N LYS A 66 6.97 24.99 -6.21
CA LYS A 66 8.43 25.00 -6.29
C LYS A 66 8.96 23.62 -5.99
N ALA A 67 9.80 23.07 -6.86
CA ALA A 67 10.34 21.73 -6.68
C ALA A 67 11.39 21.69 -5.56
N CYS A 68 11.35 20.63 -4.73
CA CYS A 68 12.44 20.30 -3.82
C CYS A 68 13.72 19.95 -4.61
N SER A 69 14.88 20.03 -3.97
CA SER A 69 16.15 19.54 -4.56
C SER A 69 16.10 18.04 -4.87
N TYR A 70 15.23 17.31 -4.16
CA TYR A 70 14.92 15.89 -4.36
C TYR A 70 13.45 15.77 -4.83
N PRO A 71 13.14 16.19 -6.07
CA PRO A 71 11.76 16.35 -6.50
C PRO A 71 11.05 15.02 -6.72
N TYR A 72 11.75 13.89 -6.89
CA TYR A 72 11.14 12.57 -7.09
C TYR A 72 11.83 11.54 -6.19
N PRO A 73 11.61 11.61 -4.87
CA PRO A 73 12.38 10.84 -3.90
C PRO A 73 12.15 9.32 -4.02
N GLU A 74 11.02 8.92 -4.60
CA GLU A 74 10.70 7.52 -4.90
C GLU A 74 11.47 6.94 -6.10
N LEU A 75 12.06 7.80 -6.96
CA LEU A 75 12.76 7.39 -8.19
C LEU A 75 14.26 7.64 -8.19
N ILE A 76 14.71 8.73 -7.57
CA ILE A 76 16.08 9.24 -7.71
C ILE A 76 16.84 9.07 -6.39
N GLU A 77 16.80 10.09 -5.55
CA GLU A 77 17.46 10.13 -4.26
C GLU A 77 16.48 10.70 -3.25
N LYS A 78 16.54 10.15 -2.05
CA LYS A 78 15.69 10.57 -0.93
C LYS A 78 16.26 11.84 -0.30
N PRO A 79 15.42 12.71 0.28
CA PRO A 79 15.87 13.92 0.94
C PRO A 79 16.41 13.63 2.35
N LEU A 80 17.17 12.54 2.50
CA LEU A 80 17.81 12.15 3.76
C LEU A 80 19.12 11.46 3.44
N LYS A 81 20.13 11.73 4.27
CA LYS A 81 21.38 10.97 4.22
C LYS A 81 21.35 9.96 5.36
N VAL A 82 21.90 8.78 5.11
CA VAL A 82 21.93 7.70 6.10
C VAL A 82 23.29 7.00 6.09
N LEU A 83 23.78 6.68 7.28
CA LEU A 83 24.89 5.76 7.50
C LEU A 83 24.41 4.58 8.33
N ASP A 84 24.70 3.37 7.88
CA ASP A 84 24.54 2.16 8.69
C ASP A 84 25.81 1.92 9.51
N GLY A 85 25.68 1.31 10.69
CA GLY A 85 26.82 0.92 11.51
C GLY A 85 26.43 0.03 12.67
N ASN A 86 27.40 -0.22 13.55
CA ASN A 86 27.20 -0.95 14.79
C ASN A 86 26.94 0.06 15.91
N GLY A 87 25.82 -0.04 16.59
CA GLY A 87 25.43 0.85 17.68
C GLY A 87 25.60 0.25 19.07
N SER A 88 25.71 1.13 20.06
CA SER A 88 25.46 0.86 21.48
C SER A 88 24.82 2.09 22.09
N SER A 89 23.71 1.90 22.81
CA SER A 89 22.94 2.95 23.46
C SER A 89 21.99 2.32 24.48
N ASP A 90 21.52 3.11 25.45
CA ASP A 90 20.38 2.76 26.31
C ASP A 90 19.05 3.37 25.78
N GLU A 91 19.12 4.23 24.77
CA GLU A 91 17.99 4.92 24.12
C GLU A 91 17.78 4.48 22.66
N THR A 92 16.53 4.22 22.26
CA THR A 92 16.21 3.64 20.94
C THR A 92 16.46 4.64 19.83
N ARG A 93 16.27 5.92 20.14
CA ARG A 93 16.54 7.05 19.26
C ARG A 93 17.26 8.13 20.06
N VAL A 94 18.25 8.74 19.44
CA VAL A 94 18.98 9.90 19.99
C VAL A 94 18.93 11.01 18.95
N ILE A 95 18.49 12.20 19.37
CA ILE A 95 18.34 13.35 18.49
C ILE A 95 19.38 14.39 18.88
N GLY A 96 19.98 15.04 17.89
CA GLY A 96 20.88 16.15 18.14
C GLY A 96 21.42 16.77 16.87
N LEU A 97 22.16 17.87 17.02
CA LEU A 97 22.89 18.45 15.91
C LEU A 97 24.24 17.76 15.76
N PHE A 98 24.62 17.44 14.52
CA PHE A 98 25.92 16.91 14.21
C PHE A 98 27.02 17.96 14.42
N SER A 99 28.15 17.56 14.99
CA SER A 99 29.32 18.41 15.17
C SER A 99 30.63 17.66 15.03
N ARG A 100 31.66 18.36 14.55
CA ARG A 100 33.05 17.89 14.60
C ARG A 100 33.75 18.26 15.90
N GLU A 101 33.11 19.07 16.74
CA GLU A 101 33.59 19.40 18.07
C GLU A 101 32.87 18.54 19.13
N VAL A 102 33.61 18.10 20.13
CA VAL A 102 33.05 17.31 21.24
C VAL A 102 32.30 18.26 22.17
N SER A 103 30.96 18.15 22.20
CA SER A 103 30.06 19.00 23.01
C SER A 103 28.91 18.18 23.61
N PRO A 104 28.53 18.40 24.88
CA PRO A 104 27.55 17.56 25.58
C PRO A 104 26.12 17.62 25.04
N ASP A 105 25.83 18.57 24.15
CA ASP A 105 24.56 18.82 23.48
C ASP A 105 24.57 18.44 21.98
N ARG A 106 25.69 17.86 21.49
CA ARG A 106 25.87 17.56 20.06
C ARG A 106 26.32 16.13 19.80
N ILE A 107 25.92 15.62 18.65
CA ILE A 107 26.35 14.31 18.14
C ILE A 107 27.68 14.51 17.43
N TYR A 108 28.76 13.98 18.01
CA TYR A 108 30.06 14.02 17.36
C TYR A 108 30.08 13.09 16.14
N PHE A 109 30.65 13.54 15.02
CA PHE A 109 30.93 12.68 13.88
C PHE A 109 32.38 12.80 13.38
N GLY A 110 32.99 11.67 13.01
CA GLY A 110 34.39 11.65 12.59
C GLY A 110 34.93 10.28 12.21
N ASP A 111 36.22 10.19 11.90
CA ASP A 111 36.83 8.91 11.53
C ASP A 111 37.23 8.06 12.73
N PHE A 112 37.48 8.70 13.87
CA PHE A 112 37.97 8.08 15.10
C PHE A 112 37.32 8.73 16.31
N TYR A 113 37.26 7.97 17.40
CA TYR A 113 36.80 8.46 18.69
C TYR A 113 37.74 9.55 19.23
N PRO A 114 37.22 10.75 19.56
CA PRO A 114 38.05 11.90 19.91
C PRO A 114 38.44 11.93 21.40
N ARG A 115 37.46 11.64 22.28
CA ARG A 115 37.47 11.63 23.76
C ARG A 115 36.01 11.67 24.24
N ASP A 116 35.79 11.46 25.53
CA ASP A 116 34.47 11.63 26.15
C ASP A 116 34.00 13.09 26.18
N GLY A 117 32.67 13.29 26.23
CA GLY A 117 32.03 14.58 26.42
C GLY A 117 31.01 14.98 25.35
N ALA A 118 30.81 14.19 24.28
CA ALA A 118 29.73 14.42 23.32
C ALA A 118 28.39 13.83 23.80
N HIS A 119 27.28 14.32 23.26
CA HIS A 119 25.95 13.76 23.50
C HIS A 119 25.84 12.32 22.97
N ALA A 120 26.35 12.11 21.75
CA ALA A 120 26.47 10.80 21.11
C ALA A 120 27.60 10.83 20.06
N TYR A 121 27.93 9.69 19.46
CA TYR A 121 29.03 9.56 18.50
C TYR A 121 28.61 8.77 17.26
N VAL A 122 29.07 9.20 16.08
CA VAL A 122 28.99 8.45 14.82
C VAL A 122 30.37 8.43 14.18
N ILE A 123 31.04 7.29 14.21
CA ILE A 123 32.45 7.18 13.81
C ILE A 123 32.72 6.03 12.84
N LEU A 124 33.72 6.21 11.99
CA LEU A 124 34.16 5.17 11.06
C LEU A 124 34.87 4.03 11.79
N ASN A 125 35.90 4.34 12.60
CA ASN A 125 36.70 3.35 13.30
C ASN A 125 36.68 3.63 14.80
N GLY A 126 36.21 2.65 15.57
CA GLY A 126 36.17 2.72 17.03
C GLY A 126 35.63 1.44 17.64
N SER A 127 35.40 1.48 18.95
CA SER A 127 34.79 0.38 19.69
C SER A 127 33.53 0.86 20.42
N LEU A 128 32.53 -0.01 20.50
CA LEU A 128 31.30 0.24 21.27
C LEU A 128 31.57 0.46 22.77
N THR A 129 32.76 0.13 23.24
CA THR A 129 33.18 0.26 24.64
C THR A 129 34.03 1.50 24.91
N GLU A 130 34.20 2.38 23.92
CA GLU A 130 35.00 3.60 24.09
C GLU A 130 34.35 4.64 25.00
N THR A 131 33.02 4.59 25.12
CA THR A 131 32.25 5.54 25.92
C THR A 131 30.99 4.86 26.47
N THR A 132 30.33 5.51 27.43
CA THR A 132 29.00 5.12 27.91
C THR A 132 27.88 5.90 27.23
N ALA A 133 28.21 6.92 26.42
CA ALA A 133 27.22 7.64 25.63
C ALA A 133 26.80 6.81 24.40
N PRO A 134 25.64 7.11 23.80
CA PRO A 134 25.22 6.47 22.56
C PRO A 134 26.28 6.60 21.46
N ILE A 135 26.63 5.50 20.80
CA ILE A 135 27.71 5.45 19.81
C ILE A 135 27.38 4.52 18.65
N ILE A 136 27.64 4.96 17.43
CA ILE A 136 27.64 4.17 16.21
C ILE A 136 29.07 4.12 15.66
N VAL A 137 29.60 2.91 15.47
CA VAL A 137 30.95 2.64 14.90
C VAL A 137 30.84 1.85 13.61
N ASN A 138 31.94 1.72 12.87
CA ASN A 138 32.02 0.94 11.62
C ASN A 138 30.99 1.41 10.58
N THR A 139 30.92 2.72 10.36
CA THR A 139 29.93 3.31 9.46
C THR A 139 30.11 2.89 8.00
N THR A 140 28.99 2.60 7.33
CA THR A 140 28.93 2.13 5.94
C THR A 140 27.77 2.76 5.18
N ILE A 141 27.87 2.78 3.85
CA ILE A 141 26.74 2.93 2.92
C ILE A 141 26.73 1.70 2.03
N ASN A 142 25.61 0.97 2.01
CA ASN A 142 25.48 -0.28 1.24
C ASN A 142 26.61 -1.29 1.55
N GLY A 143 27.02 -1.37 2.82
CA GLY A 143 28.10 -2.24 3.30
C GLY A 143 29.52 -1.78 2.97
N ILE A 144 29.68 -0.65 2.28
CA ILE A 144 31.00 -0.07 1.99
C ILE A 144 31.38 0.90 3.11
N PRO A 145 32.51 0.70 3.81
CA PRO A 145 32.98 1.61 4.84
C PRO A 145 33.17 3.03 4.33
N ILE A 146 32.61 4.02 5.03
CA ILE A 146 32.68 5.42 4.63
C ILE A 146 32.81 6.35 5.83
N SER A 147 33.67 7.36 5.69
CA SER A 147 33.82 8.40 6.70
C SER A 147 32.52 9.18 6.89
N PRO A 148 32.03 9.35 8.14
CA PRO A 148 30.92 10.23 8.44
C PRO A 148 31.15 11.67 7.97
N THR A 149 32.41 12.12 7.90
CA THR A 149 32.77 13.47 7.44
C THR A 149 32.52 13.72 5.95
N ARG A 150 32.22 12.66 5.18
CA ARG A 150 31.82 12.78 3.77
C ARG A 150 30.31 12.88 3.58
N ILE A 151 29.54 12.63 4.63
CA ILE A 151 28.08 12.51 4.57
C ILE A 151 27.42 13.63 5.39
N PHE A 152 27.89 13.84 6.62
CA PHE A 152 27.35 14.86 7.53
C PHE A 152 28.19 16.12 7.53
N GLU A 153 27.53 17.25 7.78
CA GLU A 153 28.10 18.58 7.93
C GLU A 153 27.85 19.14 9.34
N GLU A 154 28.59 20.19 9.70
CA GLU A 154 28.42 20.86 11.00
C GLU A 154 27.03 21.50 11.09
N GLY A 155 26.27 21.13 12.13
CA GLY A 155 24.92 21.63 12.36
C GLY A 155 23.81 20.83 11.69
N ASP A 156 24.12 19.76 10.95
CA ASP A 156 23.10 18.88 10.38
C ASP A 156 22.18 18.28 11.44
N ARG A 157 20.89 18.09 11.11
CA ARG A 157 19.91 17.56 12.07
C ARG A 157 19.96 16.04 12.10
N GLY A 158 20.56 15.52 13.15
CA GLY A 158 20.84 14.11 13.35
C GLY A 158 19.75 13.36 14.12
N VAL A 159 19.42 12.17 13.63
CA VAL A 159 18.68 11.15 14.39
C VAL A 159 19.48 9.85 14.34
N LEU A 160 19.92 9.37 15.49
CA LEU A 160 20.54 8.05 15.62
C LEU A 160 19.47 7.07 16.03
N VAL A 161 19.36 5.96 15.31
CA VAL A 161 18.41 4.89 15.59
C VAL A 161 19.19 3.63 15.91
N PHE A 162 18.88 3.04 17.05
CA PHE A 162 19.55 1.86 17.55
C PHE A 162 18.56 0.70 17.48
N GLY A 163 18.83 -0.26 16.60
CA GLY A 163 17.95 -1.38 16.33
C GLY A 163 17.63 -2.22 17.57
N ASN A 164 18.48 -2.20 18.61
CA ASN A 164 18.11 -2.65 19.94
C ASN A 164 18.76 -1.76 21.00
N VAL A 165 17.98 -1.02 21.78
CA VAL A 165 18.42 -0.67 23.13
C VAL A 165 17.61 -1.45 24.13
N SER A 166 18.32 -1.97 25.13
CA SER A 166 17.84 -2.97 26.09
C SER A 166 17.28 -4.26 25.45
N GLY A 167 18.17 -5.25 25.22
CA GLY A 167 17.76 -6.66 25.22
C GLY A 167 16.97 -7.20 24.03
N GLY A 168 17.26 -6.76 22.80
CA GLY A 168 16.69 -7.39 21.60
C GLY A 168 17.21 -8.82 21.39
N VAL A 169 16.31 -9.79 21.43
CA VAL A 169 16.59 -11.19 21.07
C VAL A 169 17.03 -11.22 19.61
N GLN A 170 18.13 -11.92 19.30
CA GLN A 170 18.53 -12.23 17.93
C GLN A 170 17.30 -12.76 17.15
N GLY A 171 16.91 -12.06 16.08
CA GLY A 171 15.77 -12.43 15.23
C GLY A 171 14.44 -11.73 15.53
N TRP A 172 14.37 -10.67 16.34
CA TRP A 172 13.15 -9.89 16.56
C TRP A 172 13.03 -8.67 15.61
N CYS A 173 12.15 -8.71 14.61
CA CYS A 173 12.06 -7.70 13.55
C CYS A 173 11.13 -6.51 13.86
N ALA A 174 10.08 -6.71 14.66
CA ALA A 174 9.12 -5.65 15.00
C ALA A 174 9.38 -5.13 16.42
N LEU A 175 10.11 -4.02 16.52
CA LEU A 175 10.62 -3.52 17.81
C LEU A 175 9.51 -3.01 18.74
N ASP A 176 8.42 -2.51 18.19
CA ASP A 176 7.31 -1.95 18.98
C ASP A 176 6.27 -3.01 19.37
N TYR A 177 6.53 -4.28 19.03
CA TYR A 177 5.65 -5.41 19.33
C TYR A 177 6.28 -6.32 20.39
N GLY A 178 5.57 -6.52 21.49
CA GLY A 178 6.03 -7.34 22.61
C GLY A 178 5.99 -8.84 22.36
N TYR A 179 5.22 -9.31 21.38
CA TYR A 179 5.00 -10.74 21.14
C TYR A 179 5.08 -11.12 19.67
N ARG A 180 5.40 -12.38 19.39
CA ARG A 180 5.27 -12.97 18.05
C ARG A 180 4.86 -14.43 18.10
N VAL A 181 4.29 -14.88 16.99
CA VAL A 181 4.14 -16.29 16.65
C VAL A 181 4.81 -16.55 15.30
N ASN A 182 5.58 -17.63 15.20
CA ASN A 182 6.21 -18.00 13.94
C ASN A 182 5.29 -18.92 13.13
N VAL A 183 5.28 -18.73 11.82
CA VAL A 183 4.55 -19.55 10.86
C VAL A 183 5.54 -20.07 9.83
N THR A 184 5.57 -21.39 9.63
CA THR A 184 6.39 -22.03 8.61
C THR A 184 5.53 -22.39 7.42
N ILE A 185 5.98 -22.02 6.23
CA ILE A 185 5.32 -22.32 4.96
C ILE A 185 6.27 -23.19 4.14
N THR A 186 5.81 -24.39 3.77
CA THR A 186 6.62 -25.38 3.03
C THR A 186 6.12 -25.49 1.60
N ASN A 187 7.02 -25.22 0.65
CA ASN A 187 6.81 -25.50 -0.77
C ASN A 187 7.49 -26.82 -1.12
N SER A 188 6.70 -27.89 -1.23
CA SER A 188 7.16 -29.22 -1.67
C SER A 188 7.24 -29.36 -3.19
N GLY A 189 6.87 -28.31 -3.93
CA GLY A 189 6.91 -28.28 -5.39
C GLY A 189 8.31 -28.07 -5.97
N SER A 190 8.48 -28.45 -7.24
CA SER A 190 9.75 -28.31 -7.98
C SER A 190 10.00 -26.91 -8.55
N THR A 191 9.03 -26.00 -8.42
CA THR A 191 9.10 -24.62 -8.92
C THR A 191 9.09 -23.62 -7.78
N THR A 192 9.86 -22.54 -7.94
CA THR A 192 9.79 -21.38 -7.05
C THR A 192 8.45 -20.67 -7.23
N LEU A 193 7.72 -20.51 -6.13
CA LEU A 193 6.48 -19.75 -6.08
C LEU A 193 6.83 -18.28 -5.85
N THR A 194 6.43 -17.40 -6.77
CA THR A 194 6.72 -15.96 -6.67
C THR A 194 5.43 -15.19 -6.44
N ASN A 195 5.47 -14.21 -5.54
CA ASN A 195 4.31 -13.39 -5.15
C ASN A 195 3.03 -14.22 -4.98
N PHE A 196 3.12 -15.30 -4.22
CA PHE A 196 2.09 -16.32 -4.11
C PHE A 196 1.23 -16.07 -2.88
N GLN A 197 -0.09 -16.17 -3.04
CA GLN A 197 -1.06 -15.88 -1.99
C GLN A 197 -1.34 -17.12 -1.15
N ILE A 198 -1.17 -17.01 0.17
CA ILE A 198 -1.27 -18.13 1.10
C ILE A 198 -2.16 -17.74 2.28
N PRO A 199 -3.23 -18.53 2.57
CA PRO A 199 -4.01 -18.36 3.78
C PRO A 199 -3.25 -18.96 4.97
N ILE A 200 -3.28 -18.25 6.10
CA ILE A 200 -2.74 -18.67 7.38
C ILE A 200 -3.92 -18.68 8.36
N GLU A 201 -4.30 -19.87 8.78
CA GLU A 201 -5.18 -20.05 9.92
C GLU A 201 -4.35 -19.95 11.19
N LEU A 202 -4.74 -19.02 12.06
CA LEU A 202 -4.05 -18.73 13.29
C LEU A 202 -5.00 -18.93 14.47
N ASP A 203 -4.68 -19.92 15.30
CA ASP A 203 -5.33 -20.18 16.59
C ASP A 203 -4.30 -19.88 17.69
N LEU A 204 -4.54 -18.79 18.44
CA LEU A 204 -3.73 -18.39 19.57
C LEU A 204 -4.57 -18.43 20.84
N SER A 205 -4.02 -19.03 21.89
CA SER A 205 -4.58 -18.99 23.23
C SER A 205 -3.53 -18.55 24.24
N SER A 206 -3.94 -17.68 25.17
CA SER A 206 -3.05 -17.23 26.25
C SER A 206 -3.81 -16.92 27.52
N ASN A 207 -3.16 -17.21 28.64
CA ASN A 207 -3.60 -16.81 29.97
C ASN A 207 -2.53 -16.04 30.75
N LYS A 208 -1.45 -15.66 30.06
CA LYS A 208 -0.27 -14.98 30.62
C LYS A 208 -0.06 -13.60 30.04
N ILE A 209 -0.56 -13.37 28.84
CA ILE A 209 -0.40 -12.13 28.09
C ILE A 209 -1.76 -11.72 27.54
N SER A 210 -1.98 -10.43 27.40
CA SER A 210 -3.18 -9.90 26.74
C SER A 210 -3.03 -10.02 25.23
N LEU A 211 -3.98 -10.70 24.61
CA LEU A 211 -4.09 -10.86 23.18
C LEU A 211 -4.90 -9.71 22.57
N PRO A 212 -4.49 -9.18 21.41
CA PRO A 212 -5.15 -8.04 20.81
C PRO A 212 -6.61 -8.31 20.40
N GLN A 213 -7.55 -7.52 20.92
CA GLN A 213 -8.99 -7.67 20.60
C GLN A 213 -9.34 -7.39 19.13
N THR A 214 -8.49 -6.63 18.44
CA THR A 214 -8.61 -6.33 17.01
C THR A 214 -7.28 -6.65 16.33
N PRO A 215 -7.23 -6.79 15.00
CA PRO A 215 -5.99 -7.07 14.31
C PRO A 215 -4.96 -5.97 14.56
N LYS A 216 -3.99 -6.21 15.44
CA LYS A 216 -2.91 -5.29 15.82
C LYS A 216 -1.59 -5.99 15.54
N ILE A 217 -1.32 -6.22 14.25
CA ILE A 217 -0.25 -7.10 13.79
C ILE A 217 0.62 -6.48 12.72
N ILE A 218 1.85 -7.00 12.60
CA ILE A 218 2.74 -6.82 11.46
C ILE A 218 3.46 -8.15 11.18
N ILE A 219 3.83 -8.41 9.93
CA ILE A 219 4.43 -9.68 9.52
C ILE A 219 5.78 -9.42 8.85
N TYR A 220 6.81 -10.15 9.28
CA TYR A 220 8.14 -10.11 8.70
C TYR A 220 8.61 -11.51 8.31
N ASP A 221 9.48 -11.60 7.30
CA ASP A 221 10.25 -12.83 7.06
C ASP A 221 11.47 -12.94 8.00
N GLU A 222 12.20 -14.05 7.88
CA GLU A 222 13.42 -14.31 8.66
C GLU A 222 14.54 -13.25 8.50
N ASN A 223 14.49 -12.43 7.45
CA ASN A 223 15.47 -11.37 7.17
C ASN A 223 14.95 -9.98 7.54
N CYS A 224 13.84 -9.90 8.25
CA CYS A 224 13.16 -8.67 8.61
C CYS A 224 12.69 -7.83 7.41
N ASN A 225 12.35 -8.49 6.30
CA ASN A 225 11.59 -7.83 5.25
C ASN A 225 10.09 -7.85 5.59
N PRO A 226 9.38 -6.72 5.50
CA PRO A 226 7.94 -6.68 5.75
C PRO A 226 7.18 -7.48 4.69
N ILE A 227 6.14 -8.19 5.13
CA ILE A 227 5.28 -9.01 4.28
C ILE A 227 3.93 -8.32 4.10
N ASN A 228 3.49 -8.19 2.84
CA ASN A 228 2.12 -7.76 2.55
C ASN A 228 1.14 -8.81 3.06
N PHE A 229 0.16 -8.36 3.83
CA PHE A 229 -0.86 -9.22 4.39
C PHE A 229 -2.25 -8.59 4.32
N TRP A 230 -3.26 -9.41 4.57
CA TRP A 230 -4.64 -8.98 4.78
C TRP A 230 -5.32 -9.89 5.78
N VAL A 231 -6.03 -9.28 6.74
CA VAL A 231 -6.77 -10.00 7.78
C VAL A 231 -8.24 -10.06 7.38
N GLU A 232 -8.63 -11.23 6.90
CA GLU A 232 -10.01 -11.54 6.51
C GLU A 232 -10.88 -11.70 7.75
N GLU A 233 -10.47 -12.59 8.66
CA GLU A 233 -11.21 -12.91 9.88
C GLU A 233 -10.37 -12.67 11.12
N TRP A 234 -11.02 -12.18 12.17
CA TRP A 234 -10.40 -11.96 13.48
C TRP A 234 -11.46 -12.08 14.56
N GLU A 235 -11.48 -13.23 15.21
CA GLU A 235 -12.41 -13.55 16.28
C GLU A 235 -11.66 -13.59 17.61
N PHE A 236 -11.87 -12.56 18.43
CA PHE A 236 -11.39 -12.53 19.80
C PHE A 236 -12.45 -13.08 20.75
N SER A 237 -12.06 -13.95 21.66
CA SER A 237 -12.92 -14.41 22.76
C SER A 237 -12.16 -14.44 24.09
N SER A 238 -12.88 -14.16 25.18
CA SER A 238 -12.32 -14.22 26.53
C SER A 238 -13.22 -15.06 27.44
N GLN A 239 -12.65 -16.07 28.09
CA GLN A 239 -13.32 -16.85 29.13
C GLN A 239 -12.53 -16.79 30.43
N GLY A 240 -12.91 -15.85 31.31
CA GLY A 240 -12.15 -15.56 32.52
C GLY A 240 -10.82 -14.89 32.18
N ALA A 241 -9.71 -15.48 32.61
CA ALA A 241 -8.35 -14.99 32.30
C ALA A 241 -7.73 -15.61 31.04
N ASN A 242 -8.45 -16.51 30.35
CA ASN A 242 -8.00 -17.10 29.09
C ASN A 242 -8.57 -16.28 27.93
N GLU A 243 -7.69 -15.79 27.07
CA GLU A 243 -8.03 -15.08 25.84
C GLU A 243 -7.64 -15.96 24.66
N ASN A 244 -8.46 -15.97 23.61
CA ASN A 244 -8.20 -16.71 22.38
C ASN A 244 -8.45 -15.82 21.16
N ILE A 245 -7.66 -16.03 20.12
CA ILE A 245 -7.84 -15.46 18.79
C ILE A 245 -7.94 -16.61 17.80
N ASN A 246 -9.02 -16.64 17.02
CA ASN A 246 -9.09 -17.38 15.76
C ASN A 246 -9.06 -16.37 14.62
N ALA A 247 -8.07 -16.46 13.74
CA ALA A 247 -7.89 -15.52 12.65
C ALA A 247 -7.54 -16.21 11.34
N LEU A 248 -8.01 -15.61 10.24
CA LEU A 248 -7.62 -15.97 8.89
C LEU A 248 -6.85 -14.81 8.27
N ILE A 249 -5.58 -15.05 8.00
CA ILE A 249 -4.64 -14.03 7.52
C ILE A 249 -4.08 -14.48 6.18
N TRP A 250 -4.20 -13.65 5.16
CA TRP A 250 -3.56 -13.89 3.88
C TRP A 250 -2.22 -13.18 3.79
N VAL A 251 -1.23 -13.85 3.22
CA VAL A 251 0.09 -13.27 2.93
C VAL A 251 0.46 -13.43 1.47
N ASN A 252 1.28 -12.50 0.97
CA ASN A 252 1.92 -12.60 -0.34
C ASN A 252 3.42 -12.84 -0.17
N VAL A 253 3.90 -14.01 -0.60
CA VAL A 253 5.28 -14.44 -0.35
C VAL A 253 5.93 -15.09 -1.58
N THR A 254 7.27 -15.04 -1.63
CA THR A 254 8.07 -15.83 -2.56
C THR A 254 8.76 -16.96 -1.82
N ILE A 255 8.60 -18.21 -2.28
CA ILE A 255 9.13 -19.43 -1.66
C ILE A 255 9.85 -20.25 -2.71
N SER A 256 11.12 -20.57 -2.48
CA SER A 256 11.92 -21.37 -3.41
C SER A 256 11.35 -22.78 -3.58
N ALA A 257 11.69 -23.43 -4.71
CA ALA A 257 11.35 -24.83 -4.93
C ALA A 257 11.94 -25.72 -3.82
N ASN A 258 11.16 -26.70 -3.36
CA ASN A 258 11.56 -27.66 -2.31
C ASN A 258 12.16 -26.98 -1.07
N SER A 259 11.58 -25.88 -0.62
CA SER A 259 12.08 -25.11 0.52
C SER A 259 10.98 -24.69 1.47
N GLU A 260 11.41 -24.19 2.62
CA GLU A 260 10.53 -23.59 3.63
C GLU A 260 10.82 -22.10 3.73
N LYS A 261 9.83 -21.35 4.21
CA LYS A 261 9.97 -19.94 4.58
C LYS A 261 9.31 -19.74 5.94
N THR A 262 9.95 -18.99 6.83
CA THR A 262 9.42 -18.70 8.15
C THR A 262 9.02 -17.24 8.24
N LEU A 263 7.79 -17.01 8.66
CA LEU A 263 7.25 -15.69 8.93
C LEU A 263 7.09 -15.49 10.43
N GLY A 264 7.42 -14.30 10.93
CA GLY A 264 7.03 -13.86 12.26
C GLY A 264 5.79 -12.97 12.17
N ILE A 265 4.68 -13.40 12.76
CA ILE A 265 3.50 -12.57 12.98
C ILE A 265 3.66 -11.91 14.35
N TYR A 266 3.99 -10.63 14.35
CA TYR A 266 4.20 -9.82 15.55
C TYR A 266 2.89 -9.15 15.97
N PHE A 267 2.61 -9.14 17.28
CA PHE A 267 1.37 -8.60 17.82
C PHE A 267 1.57 -8.02 19.23
N ASP A 268 0.74 -7.03 19.57
CA ASP A 268 0.71 -6.39 20.89
C ASP A 268 -0.68 -5.77 21.11
N GLU A 269 -1.22 -5.82 22.33
CA GLU A 269 -2.50 -5.17 22.65
C GLU A 269 -2.37 -3.63 22.57
N ASN A 270 -1.19 -3.06 22.78
CA ASN A 270 -1.01 -1.61 22.66
C ASN A 270 -0.72 -1.16 21.23
N ALA A 271 -0.43 -2.09 20.32
CA ALA A 271 -0.15 -1.75 18.93
C ALA A 271 -1.38 -1.23 18.19
N ILE A 272 -1.12 -0.58 17.05
CA ILE A 272 -2.17 0.05 16.24
C ILE A 272 -2.92 -1.01 15.44
N LYS A 273 -4.24 -0.83 15.35
CA LYS A 273 -5.09 -1.68 14.53
C LYS A 273 -4.65 -1.61 13.07
N ASN A 274 -4.30 -2.75 12.49
CA ASN A 274 -3.87 -2.91 11.13
C ASN A 274 -4.45 -4.22 10.54
N ARG A 275 -5.37 -4.08 9.58
CA ARG A 275 -5.95 -5.22 8.83
C ARG A 275 -5.16 -5.58 7.57
N GLY A 276 -4.11 -4.83 7.24
CA GLY A 276 -3.40 -4.99 5.97
C GLY A 276 -4.24 -4.52 4.76
N ASN A 277 -3.87 -4.97 3.56
CA ASN A 277 -4.50 -4.54 2.31
C ASN A 277 -4.60 -5.72 1.33
N ALA A 278 -5.83 -6.17 1.05
CA ALA A 278 -6.13 -7.30 0.17
C ALA A 278 -5.63 -7.09 -1.27
N SER A 279 -5.72 -5.87 -1.81
CA SER A 279 -5.25 -5.54 -3.16
C SER A 279 -3.72 -5.59 -3.30
N LYS A 280 -2.98 -5.58 -2.18
CA LYS A 280 -1.53 -5.85 -2.16
C LYS A 280 -1.19 -7.34 -2.03
N VAL A 281 -2.18 -8.19 -1.77
CA VAL A 281 -2.02 -9.63 -1.61
C VAL A 281 -2.44 -10.36 -2.87
N PHE A 282 -3.66 -10.15 -3.35
CA PHE A 282 -4.29 -10.90 -4.44
C PHE A 282 -3.98 -10.35 -5.84
N GLU A 283 -4.18 -11.18 -6.87
CA GLU A 283 -4.07 -10.75 -8.27
C GLU A 283 -5.23 -9.82 -8.66
N PHE A 284 -6.37 -10.01 -8.01
CA PHE A 284 -7.58 -9.19 -8.05
C PHE A 284 -8.31 -9.37 -6.72
N TYR A 285 -8.89 -8.30 -6.19
CA TYR A 285 -9.77 -8.35 -5.01
C TYR A 285 -10.81 -7.24 -5.09
N ASP A 286 -12.07 -7.59 -4.87
CA ASP A 286 -13.17 -6.64 -4.74
C ASP A 286 -14.16 -7.12 -3.66
N ASN A 287 -14.30 -6.33 -2.60
CA ASN A 287 -15.31 -6.51 -1.56
C ASN A 287 -16.47 -5.52 -1.72
N PHE A 288 -16.53 -4.81 -2.84
CA PHE A 288 -17.63 -3.94 -3.23
C PHE A 288 -17.94 -2.82 -2.26
N GLU A 289 -17.06 -2.48 -1.32
CA GLU A 289 -17.21 -1.31 -0.45
C GLU A 289 -17.04 0.01 -1.22
N ALA A 290 -16.35 -0.05 -2.37
CA ALA A 290 -16.28 1.01 -3.36
C ALA A 290 -16.79 0.50 -4.72
N TRP A 291 -17.64 1.28 -5.39
CA TRP A 291 -18.19 0.92 -6.69
C TRP A 291 -17.41 1.56 -7.84
N GLU A 292 -16.28 0.92 -8.18
CA GLU A 292 -15.35 1.45 -9.17
C GLU A 292 -15.14 0.44 -10.29
N GLU A 293 -15.15 0.92 -11.53
CA GLU A 293 -14.73 0.22 -12.76
C GLU A 293 -15.55 -1.00 -13.21
N TRP A 294 -16.63 -1.35 -12.50
CA TRP A 294 -17.59 -2.34 -12.99
C TRP A 294 -18.36 -1.79 -14.19
N GLN A 295 -18.42 -2.60 -15.25
CA GLN A 295 -19.10 -2.28 -16.51
C GLN A 295 -20.18 -3.30 -16.81
N GLU A 296 -21.24 -2.86 -17.48
CA GLU A 296 -22.29 -3.75 -17.97
C GLU A 296 -21.81 -4.51 -19.22
N TYR A 297 -22.15 -5.79 -19.29
CA TYR A 297 -21.96 -6.62 -20.48
C TYR A 297 -23.30 -6.93 -21.15
N GLY A 298 -23.39 -6.66 -22.45
CA GLY A 298 -24.62 -6.77 -23.21
C GLY A 298 -25.67 -5.77 -22.72
N ASN A 299 -26.83 -6.27 -22.31
CA ASN A 299 -27.86 -5.50 -21.62
C ASN A 299 -27.89 -5.82 -20.11
N GLY A 300 -26.78 -6.28 -19.55
CA GLY A 300 -26.70 -6.65 -18.14
C GLY A 300 -26.90 -5.45 -17.23
N VAL A 301 -27.34 -5.71 -16.01
CA VAL A 301 -27.53 -4.69 -14.98
C VAL A 301 -26.77 -5.17 -13.75
N VAL A 302 -25.70 -4.46 -13.39
CA VAL A 302 -24.95 -4.68 -12.15
C VAL A 302 -24.82 -3.38 -11.37
N SER A 303 -24.88 -3.48 -10.04
CA SER A 303 -24.79 -2.31 -9.17
C SER A 303 -24.24 -2.69 -7.80
N GLN A 304 -23.63 -1.74 -7.11
CA GLN A 304 -23.40 -1.86 -5.67
C GLN A 304 -24.76 -1.92 -4.95
N SER A 305 -24.91 -2.81 -3.98
CA SER A 305 -26.11 -2.91 -3.16
C SER A 305 -25.74 -3.10 -1.70
N ASN A 306 -26.56 -2.55 -0.82
CA ASN A 306 -26.52 -2.76 0.63
C ASN A 306 -27.69 -3.62 1.14
N GLU A 307 -28.40 -4.31 0.24
CA GLU A 307 -29.51 -5.20 0.60
C GLU A 307 -29.01 -6.41 1.40
N VAL A 308 -27.90 -6.99 0.96
CA VAL A 308 -27.14 -8.03 1.65
C VAL A 308 -25.64 -7.80 1.43
N ALA A 309 -24.82 -8.10 2.42
CA ALA A 309 -23.36 -8.12 2.32
C ALA A 309 -22.83 -9.31 3.13
N TYR A 310 -21.78 -9.96 2.65
CA TYR A 310 -21.04 -10.96 3.39
C TYR A 310 -20.02 -10.30 4.31
N ASN A 311 -19.25 -9.35 3.76
CA ASN A 311 -18.27 -8.57 4.49
C ASN A 311 -18.50 -7.07 4.25
N GLY A 312 -18.34 -6.25 5.29
CA GLY A 312 -18.60 -4.81 5.18
C GLY A 312 -20.08 -4.46 5.09
N SER A 313 -20.41 -3.49 4.25
CA SER A 313 -21.76 -2.92 4.10
C SER A 313 -22.37 -3.14 2.71
N TYR A 314 -21.57 -3.55 1.72
CA TYR A 314 -21.99 -3.60 0.33
C TYR A 314 -21.59 -4.91 -0.35
N SER A 315 -22.33 -5.27 -1.39
CA SER A 315 -22.02 -6.36 -2.33
C SER A 315 -22.37 -5.95 -3.76
N LEU A 316 -21.91 -6.71 -4.75
CA LEU A 316 -22.41 -6.56 -6.11
C LEU A 316 -23.77 -7.23 -6.24
N LYS A 317 -24.76 -6.50 -6.75
CA LYS A 317 -26.05 -7.02 -7.21
C LYS A 317 -26.04 -7.17 -8.72
N LYS A 318 -26.38 -8.35 -9.21
CA LYS A 318 -26.75 -8.60 -10.61
C LYS A 318 -28.27 -8.60 -10.72
N ASP A 319 -28.87 -8.07 -11.81
CA ASP A 319 -30.34 -7.99 -11.98
C ASP A 319 -30.85 -8.08 -13.45
N GLN A 320 -32.18 -8.13 -13.64
CA GLN A 320 -33.07 -7.94 -14.80
C GLN A 320 -32.93 -8.77 -16.08
N ARG A 321 -31.76 -9.32 -16.38
CA ARG A 321 -31.50 -10.00 -17.66
C ARG A 321 -30.75 -11.30 -17.47
N ASN A 322 -31.18 -12.32 -18.20
CA ASN A 322 -30.53 -13.62 -18.22
C ASN A 322 -29.23 -13.57 -19.01
N ASP A 323 -28.41 -14.60 -18.83
CA ASP A 323 -27.25 -14.92 -19.64
C ASP A 323 -27.52 -14.71 -21.15
N PRO A 324 -26.60 -14.12 -21.91
CA PRO A 324 -25.22 -13.80 -21.55
C PRO A 324 -25.05 -12.45 -20.83
N ASN A 325 -26.13 -11.74 -20.52
CA ASN A 325 -26.07 -10.39 -19.94
C ASN A 325 -25.53 -10.41 -18.50
N GLY A 326 -24.68 -9.45 -18.16
CA GLY A 326 -23.92 -9.46 -16.91
C GLY A 326 -23.20 -8.15 -16.61
N GLY A 327 -22.20 -8.24 -15.75
CA GLY A 327 -21.21 -7.20 -15.57
C GLY A 327 -19.81 -7.79 -15.55
N TYR A 328 -18.81 -6.93 -15.73
CA TYR A 328 -17.41 -7.33 -15.68
C TYR A 328 -16.56 -6.20 -15.11
N LYS A 329 -15.37 -6.56 -14.64
CA LYS A 329 -14.32 -5.62 -14.23
C LYS A 329 -12.98 -6.11 -14.74
N LEU A 330 -12.19 -5.17 -15.26
CA LEU A 330 -10.84 -5.46 -15.73
C LEU A 330 -9.93 -5.79 -14.54
N ILE A 331 -9.05 -6.76 -14.70
CA ILE A 331 -8.06 -7.14 -13.69
C ILE A 331 -6.87 -6.15 -13.69
N GLY A 332 -6.74 -5.34 -14.74
CA GLY A 332 -5.63 -4.40 -14.94
C GLY A 332 -4.38 -5.05 -15.55
N LYS A 333 -4.40 -6.37 -15.75
CA LYS A 333 -3.34 -7.16 -16.41
C LYS A 333 -3.91 -8.45 -16.99
N THR A 334 -3.19 -9.04 -17.93
CA THR A 334 -3.44 -10.40 -18.39
C THR A 334 -2.90 -11.39 -17.35
N ILE A 335 -3.74 -12.35 -16.97
CA ILE A 335 -3.40 -13.48 -16.10
C ILE A 335 -3.48 -14.77 -16.90
N GLU A 336 -2.68 -15.77 -16.51
CA GLU A 336 -2.60 -17.06 -17.19
C GLU A 336 -2.94 -18.21 -16.22
N ARG A 337 -3.29 -19.38 -16.76
CA ARG A 337 -3.38 -20.62 -15.97
C ARG A 337 -1.98 -21.07 -15.52
N PRO A 338 -1.83 -21.77 -14.37
CA PRO A 338 -2.86 -22.15 -13.41
C PRO A 338 -3.29 -20.98 -12.51
N ILE A 339 -4.61 -20.80 -12.36
CA ILE A 339 -5.21 -19.72 -11.57
C ILE A 339 -6.52 -20.19 -10.94
N LEU A 340 -6.96 -19.53 -9.89
CA LEU A 340 -8.31 -19.72 -9.36
C LEU A 340 -9.02 -18.39 -9.10
N VAL A 341 -10.36 -18.43 -9.21
CA VAL A 341 -11.27 -17.37 -8.80
C VAL A 341 -12.22 -17.91 -7.74
N GLU A 342 -12.42 -17.14 -6.69
CA GLU A 342 -13.24 -17.55 -5.55
C GLU A 342 -13.95 -16.34 -4.94
N GLY A 343 -15.04 -16.59 -4.22
CA GLY A 343 -15.86 -15.55 -3.61
C GLY A 343 -17.16 -16.11 -3.04
N TYR A 344 -18.02 -15.21 -2.58
CA TYR A 344 -19.29 -15.55 -1.97
C TYR A 344 -20.44 -15.19 -2.89
N ILE A 345 -21.47 -16.05 -2.94
CA ILE A 345 -22.71 -15.79 -3.66
C ILE A 345 -23.89 -15.90 -2.69
N TYR A 346 -24.85 -14.99 -2.84
CA TYR A 346 -26.13 -15.01 -2.15
C TYR A 346 -27.26 -14.93 -3.15
N ARG A 347 -28.25 -15.81 -3.03
CA ARG A 347 -29.45 -15.77 -3.87
C ARG A 347 -30.71 -15.80 -3.02
N LEU A 348 -31.66 -14.92 -3.33
CA LEU A 348 -32.99 -14.91 -2.69
C LEU A 348 -33.81 -16.12 -3.16
N SER A 349 -34.61 -16.74 -2.30
CA SER A 349 -35.50 -17.85 -2.72
C SER A 349 -36.63 -17.41 -3.64
N SER A 350 -37.04 -16.15 -3.57
CA SER A 350 -38.00 -15.53 -4.48
C SER A 350 -37.31 -14.88 -5.67
N TRP A 351 -36.43 -15.60 -6.36
CA TRP A 351 -35.70 -15.06 -7.50
C TRP A 351 -36.59 -14.92 -8.75
N ASN A 352 -36.43 -13.81 -9.46
CA ASN A 352 -37.05 -13.59 -10.76
C ASN A 352 -36.04 -13.94 -11.86
N GLY A 353 -36.48 -14.53 -12.98
CA GLY A 353 -35.68 -14.69 -14.20
C GLY A 353 -34.38 -15.51 -14.08
N GLY A 354 -34.35 -16.69 -14.73
CA GLY A 354 -33.13 -17.49 -14.94
C GLY A 354 -32.51 -18.09 -13.67
N PRO A 355 -32.47 -19.42 -13.51
CA PRO A 355 -32.12 -20.05 -12.23
C PRO A 355 -30.61 -20.18 -11.96
N SER A 356 -29.73 -19.58 -12.75
CA SER A 356 -28.30 -19.94 -12.77
C SER A 356 -27.40 -18.77 -12.44
N ASP A 357 -26.62 -18.86 -11.37
CA ASP A 357 -25.57 -17.88 -11.05
C ASP A 357 -24.28 -18.27 -11.76
N ARG A 358 -23.60 -17.29 -12.38
CA ARG A 358 -22.35 -17.54 -13.09
C ARG A 358 -21.32 -16.45 -12.80
N VAL A 359 -20.16 -16.89 -12.36
CA VAL A 359 -18.98 -16.06 -12.11
C VAL A 359 -17.79 -16.73 -12.80
N GLY A 360 -16.91 -15.95 -13.42
CA GLY A 360 -15.87 -16.51 -14.25
C GLY A 360 -14.74 -15.57 -14.61
N LEU A 361 -13.83 -16.07 -15.44
CA LEU A 361 -12.72 -15.31 -16.02
C LEU A 361 -12.81 -15.39 -17.55
N GLU A 362 -12.63 -14.24 -18.20
CA GLU A 362 -12.69 -14.12 -19.65
C GLU A 362 -11.57 -13.19 -20.19
N ASP A 363 -11.34 -13.26 -21.49
CA ASP A 363 -10.37 -12.42 -22.22
C ASP A 363 -11.03 -11.19 -22.89
N GLY A 364 -10.21 -10.46 -23.65
CA GLY A 364 -10.55 -9.37 -24.57
C GLY A 364 -11.90 -9.51 -25.26
N ASP A 365 -12.12 -10.70 -25.80
CA ASP A 365 -13.22 -11.08 -26.68
C ASP A 365 -14.34 -11.83 -25.94
N PHE A 366 -14.33 -11.80 -24.60
CA PHE A 366 -15.28 -12.52 -23.74
C PHE A 366 -15.22 -14.04 -23.94
N ASN A 367 -14.02 -14.57 -24.23
CA ASN A 367 -13.77 -16.00 -24.23
C ASN A 367 -13.15 -16.44 -22.91
N GLY A 368 -13.57 -17.58 -22.38
CA GLY A 368 -13.06 -18.05 -21.09
C GLY A 368 -13.91 -19.14 -20.46
N TYR A 369 -14.03 -19.10 -19.14
CA TYR A 369 -14.75 -20.10 -18.36
C TYR A 369 -15.55 -19.46 -17.25
N SER A 370 -16.70 -20.05 -16.93
CA SER A 370 -17.51 -19.63 -15.79
C SER A 370 -18.13 -20.82 -15.09
N ILE A 371 -18.36 -20.67 -13.79
CA ILE A 371 -19.17 -21.60 -13.00
C ILE A 371 -20.64 -21.49 -13.42
N THR A 372 -21.41 -22.53 -13.15
CA THR A 372 -22.87 -22.49 -13.15
C THR A 372 -23.38 -23.15 -11.89
N ILE A 373 -24.18 -22.41 -11.13
CA ILE A 373 -24.89 -22.91 -9.95
C ILE A 373 -26.38 -22.73 -10.20
N ASN A 374 -27.12 -23.83 -10.32
CA ASN A 374 -28.53 -23.83 -10.70
C ASN A 374 -29.44 -24.10 -9.51
N HIS A 375 -30.31 -23.14 -9.19
CA HIS A 375 -31.21 -23.16 -8.03
C HIS A 375 -32.61 -23.71 -8.33
N ASN A 376 -32.89 -24.14 -9.57
CA ASN A 376 -34.17 -24.74 -9.94
C ASN A 376 -34.07 -26.25 -10.18
N LYS A 377 -32.87 -26.73 -10.45
CA LYS A 377 -32.57 -28.14 -10.74
C LYS A 377 -31.50 -28.70 -9.81
N ASP A 378 -31.04 -27.89 -8.86
CA ASP A 378 -30.14 -28.26 -7.78
C ASP A 378 -28.88 -28.96 -8.29
N PHE A 379 -28.11 -28.23 -9.11
CA PHE A 379 -26.84 -28.73 -9.64
C PHE A 379 -25.79 -27.65 -9.81
N ILE A 380 -24.54 -28.10 -9.87
CA ILE A 380 -23.37 -27.33 -10.32
C ILE A 380 -22.79 -27.91 -11.62
N ARG A 381 -22.18 -27.03 -12.43
CA ARG A 381 -21.40 -27.41 -13.63
C ARG A 381 -20.45 -26.30 -14.07
N LEU A 382 -19.61 -26.59 -15.05
CA LEU A 382 -18.70 -25.65 -15.70
C LEU A 382 -19.16 -25.33 -17.13
N ASP A 383 -19.12 -24.04 -17.48
CA ASP A 383 -19.40 -23.54 -18.81
C ASP A 383 -18.10 -22.99 -19.46
N LYS A 384 -17.93 -23.26 -20.75
CA LYS A 384 -16.99 -22.55 -21.62
C LYS A 384 -17.69 -21.35 -22.26
N ARG A 385 -16.98 -20.23 -22.37
CA ARG A 385 -17.49 -18.96 -22.91
C ARG A 385 -16.87 -18.69 -24.27
N THR A 386 -17.71 -18.43 -25.27
CA THR A 386 -17.26 -17.97 -26.60
C THR A 386 -18.02 -16.70 -26.92
N SER A 387 -17.33 -15.56 -26.97
CA SER A 387 -17.96 -14.24 -27.10
C SER A 387 -19.09 -14.02 -26.08
N GLY A 388 -18.81 -14.35 -24.81
CA GLY A 388 -19.70 -14.29 -23.65
C GLY A 388 -20.82 -15.33 -23.62
N SER A 389 -20.98 -16.15 -24.67
CA SER A 389 -22.03 -17.18 -24.71
C SER A 389 -21.58 -18.46 -24.01
N ALA A 390 -22.38 -18.94 -23.05
CA ALA A 390 -22.11 -20.18 -22.31
C ALA A 390 -22.38 -21.44 -23.14
N THR A 391 -21.46 -22.40 -23.06
CA THR A 391 -21.64 -23.79 -23.48
C THR A 391 -21.20 -24.71 -22.35
N SER A 392 -22.08 -25.58 -21.87
CA SER A 392 -21.73 -26.57 -20.84
C SER A 392 -20.59 -27.47 -21.32
N ILE A 393 -19.57 -27.64 -20.50
CA ILE A 393 -18.42 -28.51 -20.80
C ILE A 393 -18.25 -29.67 -19.82
N SER A 394 -18.72 -29.53 -18.57
CA SER A 394 -18.71 -30.64 -17.61
C SER A 394 -20.05 -31.38 -17.57
N ASN A 395 -20.06 -32.53 -16.89
CA ASN A 395 -21.30 -33.13 -16.39
C ASN A 395 -21.91 -32.25 -15.29
N GLU A 396 -23.19 -32.46 -14.98
CA GLU A 396 -23.85 -31.82 -13.84
C GLU A 396 -23.59 -32.67 -12.58
N SER A 397 -23.26 -32.04 -11.45
CA SER A 397 -23.25 -32.68 -10.12
C SER A 397 -24.41 -32.13 -9.30
N SER A 398 -25.14 -33.02 -8.60
CA SER A 398 -26.32 -32.64 -7.83
C SER A 398 -25.90 -31.93 -6.55
N TRP A 399 -26.39 -30.71 -6.35
CA TRP A 399 -26.14 -29.92 -5.15
C TRP A 399 -27.27 -28.91 -4.98
N ASP A 400 -27.92 -28.93 -3.82
CA ASP A 400 -28.99 -27.99 -3.45
C ASP A 400 -28.36 -26.70 -2.90
N PRO A 401 -28.28 -25.61 -3.70
CA PRO A 401 -27.59 -24.40 -3.29
C PRO A 401 -28.38 -23.68 -2.20
N ALA A 402 -27.69 -23.12 -1.22
CA ALA A 402 -28.35 -22.35 -0.17
C ALA A 402 -29.03 -21.08 -0.74
N GLU A 403 -30.34 -20.96 -0.52
CA GLU A 403 -31.11 -19.74 -0.78
C GLU A 403 -31.31 -18.93 0.51
N ASN A 404 -31.31 -17.61 0.38
CA ASN A 404 -31.32 -16.62 1.46
C ASN A 404 -30.15 -16.73 2.45
N SER A 405 -29.06 -17.37 2.04
CA SER A 405 -27.80 -17.46 2.78
C SER A 405 -26.63 -17.33 1.80
N TRP A 406 -25.47 -16.95 2.33
CA TRP A 406 -24.22 -16.97 1.59
C TRP A 406 -23.69 -18.41 1.48
N TYR A 407 -23.07 -18.71 0.35
CA TYR A 407 -22.22 -19.89 0.14
C TYR A 407 -20.95 -19.46 -0.60
N PHE A 408 -19.89 -20.25 -0.47
CA PHE A 408 -18.59 -19.96 -1.07
C PHE A 408 -18.36 -20.83 -2.29
N PHE A 409 -17.83 -20.25 -3.36
CA PHE A 409 -17.42 -20.98 -4.57
C PHE A 409 -15.93 -20.82 -4.82
N ARG A 410 -15.35 -21.83 -5.45
CA ARG A 410 -14.01 -21.77 -6.04
C ARG A 410 -14.02 -22.41 -7.42
N MET A 411 -13.58 -21.65 -8.42
CA MET A 411 -13.26 -22.20 -9.73
C MET A 411 -11.75 -22.25 -9.90
N ILE A 412 -11.23 -23.46 -10.12
CA ILE A 412 -9.81 -23.72 -10.38
C ILE A 412 -9.65 -23.92 -11.89
N ILE A 413 -8.87 -23.07 -12.53
CA ILE A 413 -8.44 -23.23 -13.92
C ILE A 413 -6.99 -23.73 -13.87
N GLY A 414 -6.84 -25.05 -13.81
CA GLY A 414 -5.53 -25.71 -13.80
C GLY A 414 -4.91 -25.78 -15.20
N GLU A 415 -3.76 -26.45 -15.29
CA GLU A 415 -3.02 -26.62 -16.54
C GLU A 415 -3.86 -27.33 -17.62
N GLN A 416 -4.51 -28.44 -17.25
CA GLN A 416 -5.32 -29.27 -18.15
C GLN A 416 -6.77 -29.42 -17.72
N GLU A 417 -7.02 -29.33 -16.42
CA GLU A 417 -8.32 -29.54 -15.80
C GLU A 417 -8.88 -28.22 -15.27
N ILE A 418 -10.20 -28.09 -15.36
CA ILE A 418 -10.97 -27.01 -14.75
C ILE A 418 -11.90 -27.67 -13.74
N ALA A 419 -11.95 -27.13 -12.53
CA ALA A 419 -12.79 -27.63 -11.45
C ALA A 419 -13.62 -26.50 -10.83
N LEU A 420 -14.79 -26.86 -10.31
CA LEU A 420 -15.64 -26.05 -9.46
C LEU A 420 -15.85 -26.80 -8.15
N GLU A 421 -15.57 -26.11 -7.04
CA GLU A 421 -15.83 -26.53 -5.67
C GLU A 421 -16.82 -25.54 -5.02
N VAL A 422 -17.75 -26.06 -4.21
CA VAL A 422 -18.74 -25.26 -3.47
C VAL A 422 -18.79 -25.66 -2.01
N TYR A 423 -18.94 -24.67 -1.14
CA TYR A 423 -18.87 -24.84 0.31
C TYR A 423 -19.97 -24.05 0.99
N ASP A 424 -20.44 -24.54 2.13
CA ASP A 424 -21.20 -23.72 3.07
C ASP A 424 -20.32 -22.53 3.52
N ALA A 425 -20.91 -21.33 3.65
CA ALA A 425 -20.13 -20.13 3.98
C ALA A 425 -19.44 -20.19 5.35
N SER A 426 -19.95 -21.03 6.26
CA SER A 426 -19.38 -21.26 7.59
C SER A 426 -18.39 -22.44 7.63
N ASP A 427 -18.12 -23.09 6.51
CA ASP A 427 -17.20 -24.23 6.46
C ASP A 427 -15.77 -23.75 6.74
N PRO A 428 -15.13 -24.18 7.85
CA PRO A 428 -13.75 -23.79 8.14
C PRO A 428 -12.77 -24.35 7.10
N ASP A 429 -13.09 -25.50 6.50
CA ASP A 429 -12.22 -26.17 5.54
C ASP A 429 -12.31 -25.58 4.13
N ARG A 430 -13.06 -24.49 3.91
CA ARG A 430 -13.21 -23.87 2.59
C ARG A 430 -11.89 -23.41 1.97
N TYR A 431 -10.83 -23.22 2.76
CA TYR A 431 -9.49 -22.87 2.26
C TYR A 431 -8.57 -24.07 1.98
N ASN A 432 -9.00 -25.25 2.40
CA ASN A 432 -8.38 -26.50 2.03
C ASN A 432 -8.95 -26.94 0.68
N ILE A 433 -8.08 -27.01 -0.34
CA ILE A 433 -8.51 -27.43 -1.68
C ILE A 433 -8.85 -28.93 -1.62
N GLY A 434 -10.01 -29.32 -2.17
CA GLY A 434 -10.48 -30.71 -2.20
C GLY A 434 -11.35 -31.18 -1.02
N THR A 435 -11.61 -30.35 0.00
CA THR A 435 -12.48 -30.68 1.17
C THR A 435 -13.93 -30.20 1.02
N THR A 436 -14.35 -29.97 -0.22
CA THR A 436 -15.62 -29.37 -0.66
C THR A 436 -16.89 -30.13 -0.27
N THR A 437 -18.01 -29.41 -0.18
CA THR A 437 -19.35 -30.01 -0.04
C THR A 437 -19.73 -30.80 -1.30
N GLU A 438 -19.45 -30.23 -2.48
CA GLU A 438 -19.67 -30.88 -3.77
C GLU A 438 -18.69 -30.35 -4.82
N SER A 439 -18.38 -31.11 -5.87
CA SER A 439 -17.48 -30.63 -6.93
C SER A 439 -17.78 -31.22 -8.30
N VAL A 440 -17.22 -30.56 -9.32
CA VAL A 440 -17.25 -31.01 -10.70
C VAL A 440 -15.99 -30.58 -11.41
N SER A 441 -15.47 -31.44 -12.29
CA SER A 441 -14.30 -31.10 -13.10
C SER A 441 -14.41 -31.58 -14.54
N VAL A 442 -13.57 -31.00 -15.41
CA VAL A 442 -13.48 -31.34 -16.83
C VAL A 442 -12.10 -31.00 -17.39
N LEU A 443 -11.61 -31.78 -18.34
CA LEU A 443 -10.42 -31.46 -19.12
C LEU A 443 -10.78 -30.47 -20.25
N ASP A 444 -10.30 -29.23 -20.15
CA ASP A 444 -10.40 -28.24 -21.23
C ASP A 444 -9.23 -27.23 -21.17
N THR A 445 -8.56 -27.08 -22.31
CA THR A 445 -7.38 -26.19 -22.49
C THR A 445 -7.61 -25.12 -23.54
N THR A 446 -8.86 -24.90 -23.96
CA THR A 446 -9.23 -23.99 -25.04
C THR A 446 -8.72 -22.56 -24.80
N TYR A 447 -8.84 -22.04 -23.57
CA TYR A 447 -8.45 -20.67 -23.22
C TYR A 447 -7.43 -20.64 -22.08
N SER A 448 -6.34 -19.89 -22.23
CA SER A 448 -5.22 -19.88 -21.29
C SER A 448 -4.90 -18.52 -20.70
N GLN A 449 -5.53 -17.46 -21.20
CA GLN A 449 -5.29 -16.07 -20.82
C GLN A 449 -6.61 -15.38 -20.53
N PHE A 450 -6.62 -14.53 -19.52
CA PHE A 450 -7.81 -13.80 -19.07
C PHE A 450 -7.41 -12.37 -18.67
N ASP A 451 -8.31 -11.41 -18.83
CA ASP A 451 -8.06 -10.00 -18.47
C ASP A 451 -9.20 -9.36 -17.65
N ARG A 452 -10.30 -10.10 -17.44
CA ARG A 452 -11.45 -9.63 -16.67
C ARG A 452 -12.06 -10.73 -15.81
N VAL A 453 -12.66 -10.29 -14.72
CA VAL A 453 -13.63 -11.08 -13.97
C VAL A 453 -15.03 -10.74 -14.47
N VAL A 454 -15.90 -11.75 -14.55
CA VAL A 454 -17.27 -11.60 -15.06
C VAL A 454 -18.31 -12.14 -14.10
N VAL A 455 -19.47 -11.50 -14.09
CA VAL A 455 -20.67 -11.89 -13.33
C VAL A 455 -21.86 -11.93 -14.30
N HIS A 456 -22.27 -13.13 -14.70
CA HIS A 456 -23.35 -13.40 -15.66
C HIS A 456 -24.41 -14.32 -15.06
N GLY A 457 -25.50 -14.61 -15.78
CA GLY A 457 -26.41 -15.68 -15.40
C GLY A 457 -27.83 -15.19 -15.18
N GLY A 458 -28.44 -15.52 -14.05
CA GLY A 458 -29.81 -15.15 -13.70
C GLY A 458 -29.98 -13.65 -13.51
N TYR A 459 -31.20 -13.24 -13.13
CA TYR A 459 -31.43 -11.84 -12.81
C TYR A 459 -30.80 -11.54 -11.47
N GLU A 460 -31.50 -11.81 -10.37
CA GLU A 460 -31.14 -11.30 -9.04
C GLU A 460 -30.33 -12.31 -8.22
N TYR A 461 -29.08 -11.96 -7.98
CA TYR A 461 -28.20 -12.57 -6.99
C TYR A 461 -27.05 -11.60 -6.66
N TYR A 462 -26.34 -11.90 -5.59
CA TYR A 462 -25.29 -11.03 -5.04
C TYR A 462 -23.95 -11.75 -5.01
N VAL A 463 -22.87 -10.99 -5.21
CA VAL A 463 -21.49 -11.47 -5.14
C VAL A 463 -20.72 -10.59 -4.17
N ASP A 464 -19.92 -11.20 -3.30
CA ASP A 464 -19.08 -10.49 -2.34
C ASP A 464 -17.70 -11.16 -2.16
N SER A 465 -16.71 -10.35 -1.74
CA SER A 465 -15.32 -10.74 -1.44
C SER A 465 -14.71 -11.59 -2.56
N LEU A 466 -14.85 -11.09 -3.79
CA LEU A 466 -14.44 -11.74 -5.02
C LEU A 466 -12.94 -11.55 -5.22
N ARG A 467 -12.21 -12.65 -5.42
CA ARG A 467 -10.75 -12.61 -5.53
C ARG A 467 -10.19 -13.60 -6.55
N ILE A 468 -9.01 -13.25 -7.07
CA ILE A 468 -8.21 -14.09 -7.94
C ILE A 468 -6.85 -14.32 -7.29
N ARG A 469 -6.40 -15.58 -7.26
CA ARG A 469 -5.07 -15.94 -6.76
C ARG A 469 -4.44 -17.06 -7.56
N LYS A 470 -3.12 -17.19 -7.42
CA LYS A 470 -2.33 -18.25 -8.05
C LYS A 470 -2.70 -19.62 -7.51
N TYR A 471 -2.53 -20.62 -8.37
CA TYR A 471 -2.78 -22.02 -8.05
C TYR A 471 -1.56 -22.88 -8.37
N VAL A 472 -1.30 -23.87 -7.51
CA VAL A 472 -0.30 -24.93 -7.73
C VAL A 472 -0.82 -26.19 -7.05
N ASP A 473 -0.45 -27.35 -7.60
CA ASP A 473 -0.77 -28.66 -7.01
C ASP A 473 0.52 -29.46 -6.74
N PRO A 474 0.79 -29.88 -5.48
CA PRO A 474 0.04 -29.55 -4.27
C PRO A 474 0.24 -28.09 -3.83
N MET A 475 -0.76 -27.54 -3.14
CA MET A 475 -0.64 -26.23 -2.47
C MET A 475 0.45 -26.27 -1.38
N PRO A 476 1.12 -25.13 -1.10
CA PRO A 476 2.03 -25.03 0.04
C PRO A 476 1.34 -25.37 1.36
N THR A 477 2.03 -26.09 2.24
CA THR A 477 1.51 -26.40 3.58
C THR A 477 1.93 -25.31 4.56
N VAL A 478 1.02 -24.92 5.44
CA VAL A 478 1.25 -23.90 6.48
C VAL A 478 1.22 -24.55 7.85
N THR A 479 2.15 -24.18 8.72
CA THR A 479 2.18 -24.62 10.11
C THR A 479 2.48 -23.43 11.01
N ALA A 480 1.46 -23.00 11.76
CA ALA A 480 1.61 -21.98 12.80
C ALA A 480 2.17 -22.61 14.08
N SER A 481 3.13 -21.94 14.71
CA SER A 481 3.61 -22.29 16.04
C SER A 481 2.51 -22.08 17.07
N THR A 482 2.37 -23.01 18.01
CA THR A 482 1.50 -22.83 19.19
C THR A 482 2.20 -22.06 20.31
N THR A 483 3.50 -21.77 20.15
CA THR A 483 4.28 -21.03 21.12
C THR A 483 4.27 -19.55 20.78
N ILE A 484 3.71 -18.75 21.68
CA ILE A 484 3.87 -17.31 21.68
C ILE A 484 5.23 -16.98 22.29
N GLU A 485 6.09 -16.36 21.50
CA GLU A 485 7.34 -15.82 21.98
C GLU A 485 7.09 -14.41 22.52
N SER A 486 7.72 -14.09 23.66
CA SER A 486 7.78 -12.72 24.16
C SER A 486 9.14 -12.12 23.86
N LYS A 487 9.15 -10.84 23.53
CA LYS A 487 10.36 -10.05 23.41
C LYS A 487 11.07 -10.08 24.76
N SER A 488 12.27 -10.68 24.84
CA SER A 488 12.94 -10.81 26.13
C SER A 488 13.26 -9.44 26.72
N GLN A 489 12.85 -9.17 27.95
CA GLN A 489 13.44 -8.09 28.74
C GLN A 489 14.59 -8.67 29.56
N GLN A 490 15.79 -8.76 28.99
CA GLN A 490 16.96 -9.07 29.79
C GLN A 490 17.50 -7.81 30.47
N SER A 491 17.28 -7.75 31.78
CA SER A 491 18.07 -6.98 32.73
C SER A 491 19.44 -7.62 32.84
N GLY A 492 20.42 -7.11 32.09
CA GLY A 492 21.78 -7.64 32.11
C GLY A 492 22.73 -6.82 31.23
N SER A 493 23.64 -6.12 31.89
CA SER A 493 24.74 -5.32 31.33
C SER A 493 25.72 -6.17 30.51
N SER A 494 25.35 -6.53 29.29
CA SER A 494 26.30 -6.92 28.25
C SER A 494 26.14 -5.95 27.08
N LEU A 495 27.23 -5.31 26.68
CA LEU A 495 27.29 -4.41 25.52
C LEU A 495 26.94 -5.21 24.26
N GLN A 496 25.70 -5.11 23.80
CA GLN A 496 25.20 -5.78 22.60
C GLN A 496 25.59 -4.95 21.38
N VAL A 497 26.18 -5.60 20.37
CA VAL A 497 26.39 -5.01 19.03
C VAL A 497 25.04 -5.01 18.33
N VAL A 498 24.52 -3.83 17.97
CA VAL A 498 23.22 -3.71 17.30
C VAL A 498 23.38 -3.01 15.98
N ASN A 499 22.60 -3.39 14.95
CA ASN A 499 22.53 -2.56 13.75
C ASN A 499 21.96 -1.20 14.14
N ALA A 500 22.63 -0.14 13.77
CA ALA A 500 22.24 1.22 14.05
C ALA A 500 22.38 2.07 12.80
N ARG A 501 21.57 3.13 12.72
CA ARG A 501 21.58 4.07 11.61
C ARG A 501 21.71 5.49 12.13
N ALA A 502 22.52 6.28 11.44
CA ALA A 502 22.60 7.71 11.65
C ALA A 502 21.95 8.41 10.45
N TYR A 503 20.88 9.15 10.71
CA TYR A 503 20.15 9.94 9.71
C TYR A 503 20.53 11.40 9.82
N ASP A 504 20.72 12.05 8.67
CA ASP A 504 20.71 13.51 8.52
C ASP A 504 19.44 13.91 7.77
N LEU A 505 18.59 14.68 8.46
CA LEU A 505 17.28 15.14 8.01
C LEU A 505 17.33 16.54 7.39
N THR A 506 18.47 17.24 7.42
CA THR A 506 18.60 18.60 6.88
C THR A 506 18.11 18.72 5.43
N PRO A 507 18.40 17.77 4.50
CA PRO A 507 17.93 17.91 3.13
C PRO A 507 16.40 17.91 2.98
N PHE A 508 15.68 17.22 3.87
CA PHE A 508 14.22 17.25 3.92
C PHE A 508 13.70 18.55 4.54
N LEU A 509 14.31 18.98 5.65
CA LEU A 509 13.94 20.21 6.35
C LEU A 509 14.04 21.45 5.44
N GLN A 510 15.07 21.50 4.59
CA GLN A 510 15.24 22.55 3.56
C GLN A 510 14.09 22.64 2.54
N CYS A 511 13.26 21.59 2.43
CA CYS A 511 12.12 21.56 1.54
C CYS A 511 10.78 21.81 2.24
N ILE A 512 10.73 21.84 3.58
CA ILE A 512 9.47 21.96 4.34
C ILE A 512 9.41 23.15 5.29
N SER A 513 10.48 23.94 5.43
CA SER A 513 10.54 25.11 6.31
C SER A 513 10.67 26.41 5.52
N GLU A 514 9.85 27.40 5.87
CA GLU A 514 9.98 28.79 5.39
C GLU A 514 11.26 29.48 5.90
N GLN A 515 11.91 28.97 6.95
CA GLN A 515 13.13 29.57 7.51
C GLN A 515 14.39 29.12 6.77
N GLU A 516 14.39 27.91 6.22
CA GLU A 516 15.48 27.33 5.44
C GLU A 516 15.31 27.53 3.92
N GLY A 517 14.15 28.04 3.47
CA GLY A 517 13.81 28.28 2.06
C GLY A 517 12.34 28.65 1.83
N ASP A 518 11.83 28.43 0.60
CA ASP A 518 10.38 28.33 0.37
C ASP A 518 9.91 26.92 0.71
N ILE A 519 8.67 26.73 1.18
CA ILE A 519 8.08 25.38 1.27
C ILE A 519 7.93 24.82 -0.15
N ARG A 520 8.51 23.65 -0.38
CA ARG A 520 8.67 23.02 -1.69
C ARG A 520 7.81 21.76 -1.81
N TYR A 521 7.77 21.26 -3.03
CA TYR A 521 6.97 20.13 -3.43
C TYR A 521 7.84 18.94 -3.81
N PHE A 522 7.29 17.77 -3.54
CA PHE A 522 7.75 16.47 -4.00
C PHE A 522 6.75 15.94 -5.02
N GLY A 523 7.27 15.25 -6.02
CA GLY A 523 6.50 14.42 -6.93
C GLY A 523 6.46 12.99 -6.39
N ILE A 524 5.24 12.49 -6.17
CA ILE A 524 5.01 11.10 -5.75
C ILE A 524 3.82 10.51 -6.52
N TYR A 525 3.74 9.19 -6.63
CA TYR A 525 2.66 8.54 -7.39
C TYR A 525 1.27 8.79 -6.82
N ASN A 526 1.08 8.59 -5.52
CA ASN A 526 -0.27 8.48 -4.93
C ASN A 526 -0.80 9.81 -4.37
N ALA A 527 -0.59 10.92 -5.10
CA ALA A 527 -1.01 12.24 -4.70
C ALA A 527 -1.72 12.99 -5.84
N PRO A 528 -2.59 13.98 -5.55
CA PRO A 528 -3.24 14.77 -6.58
C PRO A 528 -2.22 15.46 -7.49
N SER A 529 -2.35 15.28 -8.81
CA SER A 529 -1.63 16.06 -9.79
C SER A 529 -2.13 17.51 -9.83
N PHE A 530 -1.47 18.34 -10.63
CA PHE A 530 -1.92 19.71 -10.86
C PHE A 530 -3.37 19.80 -11.38
N PHE A 531 -3.81 18.84 -12.21
CA PHE A 531 -5.18 18.84 -12.75
C PHE A 531 -6.21 18.49 -11.68
N GLU A 532 -5.93 17.51 -10.84
CA GLU A 532 -6.81 17.13 -9.73
C GLU A 532 -6.88 18.24 -8.68
N ARG A 533 -5.80 19.01 -8.50
CA ARG A 533 -5.79 20.22 -7.68
C ARG A 533 -6.69 21.33 -8.24
N LEU A 534 -6.85 21.43 -9.57
CA LEU A 534 -7.82 22.33 -10.22
C LEU A 534 -9.26 21.81 -10.09
N GLU A 535 -9.44 20.49 -10.16
CA GLU A 535 -10.75 19.82 -10.09
C GLU A 535 -11.27 19.67 -8.66
N GLY A 536 -10.38 19.75 -7.67
CA GLY A 536 -10.70 19.58 -6.25
C GLY A 536 -11.00 18.13 -5.84
N ASN A 537 -10.69 17.14 -6.68
CA ASN A 537 -10.90 15.72 -6.41
C ASN A 537 -9.93 14.84 -7.23
N MET A 538 -9.77 13.58 -6.84
CA MET A 538 -8.83 12.62 -7.46
C MET A 538 -9.50 11.59 -8.38
N THR A 539 -10.77 11.79 -8.77
CA THR A 539 -11.53 10.80 -9.57
C THR A 539 -10.81 10.41 -10.87
N ASN A 540 -10.07 11.36 -11.46
CA ASN A 540 -9.38 11.17 -12.73
C ASN A 540 -7.89 10.77 -12.60
N HIS A 541 -7.40 10.52 -11.38
CA HIS A 541 -5.98 10.31 -11.11
C HIS A 541 -5.35 9.23 -12.00
N GLU A 542 -5.95 8.04 -12.00
CA GLU A 542 -5.43 6.91 -12.75
C GLU A 542 -5.45 7.17 -14.25
N ALA A 543 -6.51 7.80 -14.76
CA ALA A 543 -6.60 8.16 -16.18
C ALA A 543 -5.49 9.14 -16.58
N TYR A 544 -5.22 10.15 -15.75
CA TYR A 544 -4.12 11.10 -15.96
C TYR A 544 -2.76 10.42 -15.87
N PHE A 545 -2.57 9.53 -14.92
CA PHE A 545 -1.31 8.81 -14.78
C PHE A 545 -1.08 7.84 -15.96
N ASN A 546 -2.11 7.11 -16.40
CA ASN A 546 -2.04 6.24 -17.57
C ASN A 546 -1.73 7.02 -18.86
N LEU A 547 -2.35 8.18 -19.06
CA LEU A 547 -2.02 9.06 -20.17
C LEU A 547 -0.56 9.57 -20.08
N SER A 548 -0.11 9.89 -18.87
CA SER A 548 1.27 10.35 -18.65
C SER A 548 2.30 9.28 -19.04
N LYS A 549 2.04 8.00 -18.74
CA LYS A 549 2.92 6.88 -19.13
C LYS A 549 3.07 6.79 -20.65
N GLN A 550 1.95 6.87 -21.37
CA GLN A 550 1.95 6.86 -22.85
C GLN A 550 2.78 8.00 -23.44
N ILE A 551 2.63 9.22 -22.89
CA ILE A 551 3.39 10.40 -23.33
C ILE A 551 4.89 10.25 -22.99
N GLN A 552 5.22 9.74 -21.80
CA GLN A 552 6.60 9.50 -21.39
C GLN A 552 7.29 8.46 -22.26
N ASP A 553 6.57 7.41 -22.68
CA ASP A 553 7.08 6.42 -23.65
C ASP A 553 7.29 7.06 -25.02
N GLU A 554 6.30 7.80 -25.52
CA GLU A 554 6.36 8.44 -26.84
C GLU A 554 7.50 9.45 -26.94
N LEU A 555 7.75 10.21 -25.86
CA LEU A 555 8.83 11.20 -25.80
C LEU A 555 10.17 10.60 -25.34
N GLY A 556 10.19 9.33 -24.92
CA GLY A 556 11.38 8.68 -24.38
C GLY A 556 11.92 9.34 -23.11
N THR A 557 11.04 9.83 -22.24
CA THR A 557 11.41 10.63 -21.06
C THR A 557 11.32 9.89 -19.73
N LYS A 558 11.12 8.57 -19.74
CA LYS A 558 11.07 7.76 -18.52
C LYS A 558 12.45 7.57 -17.88
N TYR A 559 12.48 7.29 -16.57
CA TYR A 559 13.70 7.01 -15.83
C TYR A 559 13.97 5.50 -15.78
N GLY A 560 14.84 5.02 -16.67
CA GLY A 560 15.05 3.58 -16.83
C GLY A 560 13.76 2.87 -17.26
N ASN A 561 13.24 1.99 -16.41
CA ASN A 561 11.96 1.30 -16.61
C ASN A 561 10.81 1.89 -15.79
N GLN A 562 11.03 3.01 -15.09
CA GLN A 562 10.05 3.67 -14.22
C GLN A 562 9.58 4.99 -14.83
N TYR A 563 8.32 5.34 -14.60
CA TYR A 563 7.71 6.57 -15.08
C TYR A 563 7.79 7.66 -14.02
N TYR A 564 8.07 8.90 -14.39
CA TYR A 564 7.96 10.02 -13.45
C TYR A 564 6.52 10.12 -12.92
N PRO A 565 6.35 10.36 -11.60
CA PRO A 565 5.03 10.61 -11.03
C PRO A 565 4.43 11.90 -11.58
N ILE A 566 3.12 12.04 -11.40
CA ILE A 566 2.37 13.25 -11.73
C ILE A 566 1.78 13.94 -10.50
N GLY A 567 1.75 13.26 -9.35
CA GLY A 567 1.23 13.80 -8.10
C GLY A 567 2.15 14.86 -7.53
N LEU A 568 1.58 15.87 -6.87
CA LEU A 568 2.29 16.90 -6.15
C LEU A 568 2.01 16.75 -4.66
N VAL A 569 3.03 16.84 -3.82
CA VAL A 569 2.91 16.85 -2.35
C VAL A 569 3.75 17.97 -1.77
N SER A 570 3.14 18.75 -0.88
CA SER A 570 3.85 19.62 0.05
C SER A 570 3.29 19.44 1.46
N PHE A 571 3.81 20.17 2.44
CA PHE A 571 3.42 20.03 3.84
C PHE A 571 2.83 21.32 4.42
N MET A 572 1.88 21.14 5.33
CA MET A 572 1.22 22.19 6.10
C MET A 572 1.54 22.00 7.58
N ILE A 573 2.36 22.90 8.12
CA ILE A 573 2.94 22.78 9.46
C ILE A 573 2.71 24.10 10.21
N PRO A 574 1.53 24.30 10.84
CA PRO A 574 1.20 25.53 11.57
C PRO A 574 2.08 25.69 12.81
N SER A 575 3.29 26.18 12.58
CA SER A 575 4.36 26.39 13.55
C SER A 575 5.14 27.63 13.12
N GLN A 576 5.52 28.47 14.09
CA GLN A 576 6.37 29.64 13.84
C GLN A 576 7.74 29.25 13.24
N GLU A 577 8.19 28.02 13.46
CA GLU A 577 9.46 27.49 12.92
C GLU A 577 9.35 27.09 11.44
N TYR A 578 8.18 26.65 10.98
CA TYR A 578 8.03 26.02 9.65
C TYR A 578 7.11 26.79 8.70
N ASP A 579 5.97 27.30 9.18
CA ASP A 579 4.97 28.00 8.37
C ASP A 579 4.26 29.06 9.22
N ASN A 580 4.87 30.25 9.30
CA ASN A 580 4.38 31.30 10.18
C ASN A 580 3.04 31.87 9.69
N LYS A 581 2.83 31.90 8.36
CA LYS A 581 1.57 32.37 7.76
C LYS A 581 0.42 31.44 8.11
N LEU A 582 0.63 30.13 8.05
CA LEU A 582 -0.39 29.17 8.42
C LEU A 582 -0.66 29.19 9.93
N PHE A 583 0.39 29.34 10.74
CA PHE A 583 0.27 29.52 12.19
C PHE A 583 -0.63 30.72 12.54
N ASP A 584 -0.37 31.89 11.93
CA ASP A 584 -1.16 33.10 12.14
C ASP A 584 -2.62 32.94 11.67
N LEU A 585 -2.83 32.23 10.56
CA LEU A 585 -4.18 31.90 10.07
C LEU A 585 -4.95 31.04 11.08
N PHE A 586 -4.35 29.98 11.60
CA PHE A 586 -4.97 29.10 12.59
C PHE A 586 -5.34 29.85 13.87
N ASN A 587 -4.45 30.72 14.36
CA ASN A 587 -4.73 31.57 15.50
C ASN A 587 -5.89 32.55 15.23
N THR A 588 -5.91 33.17 14.06
CA THR A 588 -6.96 34.11 13.66
C THR A 588 -8.33 33.44 13.57
N LEU A 589 -8.36 32.19 13.10
CA LEU A 589 -9.59 31.39 12.98
C LEU A 589 -9.92 30.61 14.27
N ASN A 590 -9.09 30.72 15.31
CA ASN A 590 -9.23 29.96 16.55
C ASN A 590 -9.37 28.45 16.32
N MET A 591 -8.55 27.92 15.39
CA MET A 591 -8.49 26.51 15.04
C MET A 591 -7.38 25.82 15.82
N GLY A 592 -7.67 24.66 16.39
CA GLY A 592 -6.66 23.79 17.01
C GLY A 592 -6.16 22.74 16.03
N ILE A 593 -4.93 22.27 16.23
CA ILE A 593 -4.41 21.11 15.51
C ILE A 593 -4.80 19.84 16.25
N GLU A 594 -5.39 18.91 15.51
CA GLU A 594 -5.69 17.58 15.99
C GLU A 594 -4.46 16.66 15.88
N GLU A 595 -4.15 16.00 16.99
CA GLU A 595 -3.09 15.00 17.08
C GLU A 595 -3.28 13.89 16.05
N GLY A 596 -2.24 13.59 15.27
CA GLY A 596 -2.23 12.49 14.32
C GLY A 596 -2.97 12.74 13.01
N GLN A 597 -3.40 13.98 12.72
CA GLN A 597 -3.86 14.36 11.37
C GLN A 597 -2.66 14.63 10.47
N SER A 598 -2.59 13.97 9.30
CA SER A 598 -1.51 14.17 8.32
C SER A 598 -1.30 15.63 7.94
N SER A 599 -0.02 16.05 7.94
CA SER A 599 0.46 17.36 7.48
C SER A 599 0.63 17.42 5.97
N VAL A 600 0.37 16.35 5.21
CA VAL A 600 0.33 16.38 3.74
C VAL A 600 -0.74 17.37 3.30
N ASP A 601 -0.37 18.30 2.42
CA ASP A 601 -1.18 19.47 2.08
C ASP A 601 -2.62 19.16 1.69
N TYR A 602 -2.85 18.21 0.79
CA TYR A 602 -4.20 17.85 0.34
C TYR A 602 -5.05 17.28 1.48
N TYR A 603 -4.51 16.34 2.27
CA TYR A 603 -5.23 15.77 3.42
C TYR A 603 -5.51 16.83 4.49
N PHE A 604 -4.52 17.68 4.78
CA PHE A 604 -4.65 18.75 5.75
C PHE A 604 -5.73 19.76 5.33
N LEU A 605 -5.70 20.22 4.07
CA LEU A 605 -6.69 21.18 3.57
C LEU A 605 -8.10 20.58 3.56
N GLN A 606 -8.25 19.32 3.12
CA GLN A 606 -9.55 18.65 3.12
C GLN A 606 -10.11 18.55 4.53
N TYR A 607 -9.30 18.15 5.51
CA TYR A 607 -9.74 18.02 6.88
C TYR A 607 -10.17 19.35 7.50
N TYR A 608 -9.33 20.39 7.40
CA TYR A 608 -9.56 21.66 8.10
C TYR A 608 -10.44 22.66 7.33
N PHE A 609 -10.54 22.54 6.01
CA PHE A 609 -11.25 23.51 5.16
C PHE A 609 -12.25 22.89 4.16
N GLY A 610 -12.22 21.58 3.89
CA GLY A 610 -13.03 20.91 2.85
C GLY A 610 -14.11 19.94 3.33
N ASN A 611 -14.21 19.67 4.64
CA ASN A 611 -15.04 18.61 5.26
C ASN A 611 -14.58 17.17 4.94
N GLY A 612 -13.31 16.97 4.64
CA GLY A 612 -12.71 15.65 4.49
C GLY A 612 -12.59 14.89 5.82
N THR A 613 -12.37 13.58 5.73
CA THR A 613 -12.10 12.74 6.90
C THR A 613 -10.64 12.84 7.35
N LYS A 614 -10.39 12.55 8.61
CA LYS A 614 -9.04 12.49 9.17
C LYS A 614 -8.20 11.43 8.47
N VAL A 615 -6.97 11.78 8.12
CA VAL A 615 -5.95 10.81 7.66
C VAL A 615 -4.96 10.61 8.80
N ASN A 616 -4.94 9.38 9.33
CA ASN A 616 -4.07 9.02 10.45
C ASN A 616 -2.59 9.07 10.04
N ALA A 617 -1.80 9.76 10.84
CA ALA A 617 -0.39 10.02 10.62
C ALA A 617 0.39 10.05 11.94
N TYR A 618 1.70 10.00 11.82
CA TYR A 618 2.61 9.82 12.96
C TYR A 618 3.56 11.00 13.08
N ARG A 619 3.95 11.33 14.32
CA ARG A 619 5.04 12.27 14.55
C ARG A 619 6.34 11.74 13.96
N VAL A 620 7.26 12.63 13.61
CA VAL A 620 8.51 12.27 12.96
C VAL A 620 9.69 12.69 13.83
N TRP A 621 10.52 11.72 14.22
CA TRP A 621 11.76 11.92 14.97
C TRP A 621 12.66 12.94 14.27
N GLY A 622 13.23 13.87 15.04
CA GLY A 622 14.05 14.97 14.53
C GLY A 622 13.28 16.13 13.89
N ILE A 623 11.98 16.00 13.62
CA ILE A 623 11.16 17.08 13.03
C ILE A 623 10.13 17.60 14.01
N SER A 624 9.31 16.70 14.57
CA SER A 624 8.22 17.06 15.49
C SER A 624 8.69 17.61 16.85
N TYR A 625 10.00 17.53 17.14
CA TYR A 625 10.66 18.03 18.35
C TYR A 625 11.08 19.52 18.30
N GLY A 626 11.06 20.12 17.10
CA GLY A 626 11.59 21.47 16.89
C GLY A 626 13.08 21.61 17.24
N ILE A 627 13.56 22.86 17.24
CA ILE A 627 14.98 23.18 17.56
C ILE A 627 15.18 23.44 19.06
N LEU A 628 14.17 23.96 19.74
CA LEU A 628 14.32 24.54 21.09
C LEU A 628 14.14 23.53 22.23
N PHE A 629 13.44 22.42 21.99
CA PHE A 629 13.09 21.43 23.02
C PHE A 629 13.19 19.99 22.48
N PRO A 630 14.42 19.50 22.23
CA PRO A 630 14.68 18.22 21.54
C PRO A 630 14.14 16.96 22.25
N ASN A 631 13.50 17.09 23.42
CA ASN A 631 12.92 15.99 24.19
C ASN A 631 11.38 16.04 24.28
N ASP A 632 10.71 17.02 23.66
CA ASP A 632 9.24 17.12 23.64
C ASP A 632 8.69 16.97 22.22
N LEU A 633 8.11 15.79 21.95
CA LEU A 633 7.46 15.44 20.69
C LEU A 633 6.30 16.35 20.32
N SER A 634 5.68 17.04 21.29
CA SER A 634 4.45 17.80 21.09
C SER A 634 4.68 19.21 20.54
N THR A 635 5.94 19.63 20.42
CA THR A 635 6.33 21.01 20.13
C THR A 635 6.00 21.45 18.70
N VAL A 636 6.24 20.60 17.71
CA VAL A 636 5.93 20.88 16.31
C VAL A 636 4.83 19.92 15.85
N PRO A 637 3.66 20.43 15.39
CA PRO A 637 2.55 19.60 14.95
C PRO A 637 2.78 19.08 13.51
N PHE A 638 3.88 18.36 13.31
CA PHE A 638 4.18 17.69 12.05
C PHE A 638 3.85 16.21 12.17
N PHE A 639 2.97 15.74 11.29
CA PHE A 639 2.55 14.35 11.20
C PHE A 639 2.65 13.86 9.77
N LEU A 640 3.20 12.68 9.57
CA LEU A 640 3.36 12.07 8.26
C LEU A 640 2.68 10.70 8.23
N ASP A 641 1.82 10.48 7.25
CA ASP A 641 1.22 9.16 7.04
C ASP A 641 2.27 8.18 6.49
N ASN A 642 2.06 6.89 6.76
CA ASN A 642 3.04 5.85 6.45
C ASN A 642 3.31 5.74 4.94
N GLU A 643 2.32 5.97 4.09
CA GLU A 643 2.48 5.86 2.64
C GLU A 643 3.39 6.96 2.10
N THR A 644 3.12 8.22 2.48
CA THR A 644 3.97 9.36 2.12
C THR A 644 5.36 9.24 2.75
N ALA A 645 5.46 8.78 4.00
CA ALA A 645 6.74 8.52 4.65
C ALA A 645 7.57 7.47 3.90
N VAL A 646 6.96 6.39 3.41
CA VAL A 646 7.67 5.37 2.61
C VAL A 646 8.10 5.95 1.26
N ALA A 647 7.29 6.78 0.61
CA ALA A 647 7.66 7.41 -0.65
C ALA A 647 8.85 8.38 -0.50
N ILE A 648 8.88 9.17 0.59
CA ILE A 648 9.91 10.19 0.82
C ILE A 648 11.14 9.60 1.52
N PHE A 649 10.94 8.85 2.59
CA PHE A 649 12.03 8.31 3.42
C PHE A 649 12.45 6.89 3.04
N GLY A 650 11.66 6.19 2.24
CA GLY A 650 11.80 4.75 2.02
C GLY A 650 11.34 3.91 3.20
N GLY A 651 11.24 2.59 2.99
CA GLY A 651 10.78 1.65 4.02
C GLY A 651 11.52 1.77 5.36
N TRP A 652 12.86 1.71 5.32
CA TRP A 652 13.67 1.84 6.55
C TRP A 652 13.57 3.22 7.19
N GLY A 653 13.64 4.30 6.42
CA GLY A 653 13.54 5.66 6.97
C GLY A 653 12.16 5.93 7.59
N ALA A 654 11.09 5.44 6.95
CA ALA A 654 9.73 5.54 7.50
C ALA A 654 9.60 4.76 8.81
N GLN A 655 10.12 3.53 8.87
CA GLN A 655 10.11 2.72 10.08
C GLN A 655 10.89 3.37 11.22
N ASP A 656 12.08 3.87 10.93
CA ASP A 656 13.01 4.39 11.93
C ASP A 656 12.59 5.76 12.47
N LEU A 657 11.99 6.61 11.62
CA LEU A 657 11.70 8.00 11.92
C LEU A 657 10.24 8.27 12.31
N LEU A 658 9.28 7.42 11.97
CA LEU A 658 7.92 7.59 12.46
C LEU A 658 7.81 7.15 13.93
N VAL A 659 7.12 7.95 14.74
CA VAL A 659 6.76 7.57 16.11
C VAL A 659 5.60 6.58 16.02
N SER A 660 5.90 5.29 16.16
CA SER A 660 4.89 4.29 16.51
C SER A 660 4.29 4.70 17.86
N GLY A 661 3.01 5.07 17.86
CA GLY A 661 2.28 5.46 19.08
C GLY A 661 2.11 4.31 20.06
#